data_AF-A0A229W154-F1
#
_entry.id   AF-A0A229W154-F1
#
_cell.length_a   1.000
_cell.length_b   1.000
_cell.length_c   1.000
_cell.angle_alpha   90.00
_cell.angle_beta   90.00
_cell.angle_gamma   90.00
#
_symmetry.space_group_name_H-M   'P 1'
#
loop_
_entity.id
_entity.type
_entity.pdbx_description
1 polymer ?
#
loop_
_entity_poly.entity_id
_entity_poly.type
_entity_poly.pdbx_seq_one_letter_code
_entity_poly.pdbx_strand_id
1 'polypeptide(L)'
;MEGGVSISDTPPKRVHDFSDLVSAVMAVIAAVIIMLASVYLRGISTGVEADVHHAGLLFGWLVELPLSLLQQLATVLIVVAVLGQLIIGREWVQSITATVSMFLGFAVAEASSWAIGRFGSDVLVKALDSSAVIGGPLLPDVFAGLAAFLTAAGPHRVRGSVKWGWNTLIAIAALFMVISVDPIAGVAVAFAIGRLIGLLSRFVLGTQNKGVWGRQMVAALTGIGLDVAELKRRDSGLAEIGRLSLADDLSPFSRIYDVRTRTGEAYIASVCDEQTRTVGYLSQLWLWLKMASGVDLRRDRSMSEATHHHVDLLLTLNNIGLETPHVYARTESGESSIMVFHADPTFTHCDWNTVQDDDLVSVMDYLGAANRRGVTHRNITPESFARSGTGRLVLTGWLNGDDASSPANVAIDRVQLLAALSCRVGLGRIIRCAERSWGRAALIGLVPFVQNVAVARDTRTDEFWSRETIKALRRSLGELSPDEEGGAIESVTLSRFNVKSFVTLVLLIVAAVVVFTQLKPQDFLDAVSQANPWMAALSFLFGVASWGGSALALGAFIDRDRRSTAGILASQAAGSFTTVSMPAGVGPAFVNLQYLRRLGYRNATATAIMSAVLAVQAITIVGLLVVIGIFTGRNTLSGMIPTNTLVIAIGLLAFVVSAAMIVPYTRRLVIDRLVPIVLSYARQLVELLSQPRKLTAAVCGWLLQNLLLGLSFWASLMALGHSANPLEITFIYVLTNTLASAVPTPGGLGAIEAALTLGFTSVGVPYAVAFSATLLFRLLTYWLRIPIGAAAMKWMNAHGLL
;
A
#
# COMPACT_ATOMS: atom_id res chain seq x y z
N MET A 1 -48.13 -2.68 1.73
CA MET A 1 -46.89 -2.20 1.08
C MET A 1 -46.08 -1.52 2.16
N GLU A 2 -44.98 -2.12 2.62
CA GLU A 2 -44.14 -1.49 3.65
C GLU A 2 -43.43 -0.28 3.04
N GLY A 3 -43.65 0.90 3.62
CA GLY A 3 -43.13 2.17 3.10
C GLY A 3 -41.62 2.26 3.28
N GLY A 4 -40.88 1.86 2.25
CA GLY A 4 -39.43 1.98 2.17
C GLY A 4 -38.97 3.44 2.00
N VAL A 5 -37.83 3.77 2.59
CA VAL A 5 -37.22 5.10 2.52
C VAL A 5 -36.76 5.40 1.08
N SER A 6 -37.18 6.54 0.53
CA SER A 6 -36.69 7.03 -0.75
C SER A 6 -35.28 7.60 -0.57
N ILE A 7 -34.29 7.04 -1.26
CA ILE A 7 -32.88 7.45 -1.16
C ILE A 7 -32.37 7.85 -2.54
N SER A 8 -32.05 9.13 -2.71
CA SER A 8 -31.37 9.68 -3.87
C SER A 8 -30.00 10.21 -3.45
N ASP A 9 -28.95 9.40 -3.60
CA ASP A 9 -27.57 9.73 -3.23
C ASP A 9 -26.63 9.30 -4.37
N THR A 10 -25.51 9.99 -4.56
CA THR A 10 -24.54 9.66 -5.62
C THR A 10 -23.44 8.74 -5.08
N PRO A 11 -23.04 7.70 -5.84
CA PRO A 11 -22.13 6.67 -5.34
C PRO A 11 -20.73 7.23 -5.04
N PRO A 12 -20.02 6.69 -4.04
CA PRO A 12 -18.69 7.16 -3.67
C PRO A 12 -17.70 7.04 -4.83
N LYS A 13 -17.14 8.18 -5.23
CA LYS A 13 -16.05 8.28 -6.21
C LYS A 13 -14.69 8.16 -5.50
N ARG A 14 -13.65 7.80 -6.26
CA ARG A 14 -12.27 7.94 -5.79
C ARG A 14 -11.88 9.42 -5.78
N VAL A 15 -11.14 9.83 -4.76
CA VAL A 15 -10.67 11.20 -4.55
C VAL A 15 -9.16 11.16 -4.25
N HIS A 16 -8.42 12.19 -4.64
CA HIS A 16 -7.01 12.32 -4.31
C HIS A 16 -6.86 12.92 -2.90
N ASP A 17 -6.56 12.07 -1.91
CA ASP A 17 -6.45 12.47 -0.51
C ASP A 17 -5.13 13.21 -0.24
N PHE A 18 -5.20 14.51 0.04
CA PHE A 18 -4.03 15.34 0.32
C PHE A 18 -3.29 14.91 1.60
N SER A 19 -3.93 14.19 2.52
CA SER A 19 -3.30 13.59 3.70
C SER A 19 -2.16 12.64 3.34
N ASP A 20 -2.32 11.89 2.24
CA ASP A 20 -1.28 11.00 1.74
C ASP A 20 -0.07 11.80 1.25
N LEU A 21 -0.27 12.92 0.54
CA LEU A 21 0.83 13.79 0.08
C LEU A 21 1.58 14.45 1.25
N VAL A 22 0.86 14.86 2.29
CA VAL A 22 1.42 15.48 3.51
C VAL A 22 2.25 14.46 4.27
N SER A 23 1.70 13.26 4.47
CA SER A 23 2.39 12.15 5.12
C SER A 23 3.63 11.72 4.33
N ALA A 24 3.61 11.85 3.00
CA ALA A 24 4.76 11.64 2.13
C ALA A 24 5.86 12.70 2.35
N VAL A 25 5.51 13.99 2.45
CA VAL A 25 6.46 15.05 2.80
C VAL A 25 7.07 14.83 4.19
N MET A 26 6.25 14.45 5.18
CA MET A 26 6.74 14.12 6.52
C MET A 26 7.67 12.90 6.52
N ALA A 27 7.44 11.90 5.67
CA ALA A 27 8.35 10.77 5.49
C ALA A 27 9.72 11.21 4.91
N VAL A 28 9.72 12.14 3.94
CA VAL A 28 10.97 12.73 3.41
C VAL A 28 11.73 13.49 4.50
N ILE A 29 11.03 14.34 5.26
CA ILE A 29 11.64 15.11 6.37
C ILE A 29 12.23 14.16 7.43
N ALA A 30 11.51 13.11 7.80
CA ALA A 30 12.00 12.09 8.72
C ALA A 30 13.27 11.39 8.18
N ALA A 31 13.29 10.98 6.90
CA ALA A 31 14.46 10.37 6.28
C ALA A 31 15.69 11.30 6.33
N VAL A 32 15.52 12.59 5.99
CA VAL A 32 16.59 13.59 6.03
C VAL A 32 17.10 13.81 7.46
N ILE A 33 16.20 13.93 8.46
CA ILE A 33 16.58 14.08 9.86
C ILE A 33 17.36 12.84 10.34
N ILE A 34 16.94 11.63 9.98
CA ILE A 34 17.64 10.39 10.32
C ILE A 34 19.04 10.37 9.70
N MET A 35 19.17 10.66 8.39
CA MET A 35 20.49 10.73 7.73
C MET A 35 21.42 11.76 8.38
N LEU A 36 20.90 12.96 8.71
CA LEU A 36 21.68 14.00 9.39
C LEU A 36 22.09 13.56 10.80
N ALA A 37 21.18 12.96 11.57
CA ALA A 37 21.49 12.40 12.89
C ALA A 37 22.57 11.32 12.81
N SER A 38 22.53 10.43 11.80
CA SER A 38 23.55 9.40 11.60
C SER A 38 24.94 9.95 11.28
N VAL A 39 25.02 11.11 10.62
CA VAL A 39 26.29 11.79 10.31
C VAL A 39 26.80 12.61 11.50
N TYR A 40 25.95 13.38 12.15
CA TYR A 40 26.35 14.37 13.16
C TYR A 40 26.27 13.87 14.61
N LEU A 41 25.38 12.94 14.93
CA LEU A 41 25.22 12.35 16.28
C LEU A 41 25.87 10.96 16.37
N ARG A 42 26.98 10.77 15.65
CA ARG A 42 27.65 9.47 15.45
C ARG A 42 27.93 8.72 16.75
N GLY A 43 28.33 9.41 17.82
CA GLY A 43 28.59 8.79 19.13
C GLY A 43 27.33 8.19 19.79
N ILE A 44 26.16 8.77 19.54
CA ILE A 44 24.87 8.25 20.02
C ILE A 44 24.44 7.06 19.16
N SER A 45 24.54 7.16 17.82
CA SER A 45 24.14 6.05 16.95
C SER A 45 25.00 4.80 17.18
N THR A 46 26.33 4.94 17.27
CA THR A 46 27.22 3.80 17.56
C THR A 46 27.03 3.24 18.97
N GLY A 47 26.66 4.08 19.94
CA GLY A 47 26.34 3.63 21.30
C GLY A 47 25.08 2.78 21.34
N VAL A 48 23.99 3.27 20.73
CA VAL A 48 22.72 2.54 20.63
C VAL A 48 22.87 1.24 19.84
N GLU A 49 23.65 1.24 18.75
CA GLU A 49 23.95 0.02 17.99
C GLU A 49 24.74 -0.99 18.84
N ALA A 50 25.78 -0.55 19.58
CA ALA A 50 26.53 -1.41 20.49
C ALA A 50 25.66 -2.01 21.61
N ASP A 51 24.77 -1.23 22.23
CA ASP A 51 23.83 -1.70 23.25
C ASP A 51 22.84 -2.73 22.67
N VAL A 52 22.33 -2.48 21.47
CA VAL A 52 21.43 -3.38 20.73
C VAL A 52 22.13 -4.70 20.38
N HIS A 53 23.42 -4.66 20.00
CA HIS A 53 24.21 -5.87 19.75
C HIS A 53 24.50 -6.63 21.04
N HIS A 54 24.79 -5.93 22.15
CA HIS A 54 24.94 -6.56 23.46
C HIS A 54 23.66 -7.28 23.92
N ALA A 55 22.48 -6.70 23.67
CA ALA A 55 21.21 -7.38 23.87
C ALA A 55 21.01 -8.58 22.93
N GLY A 56 21.49 -8.49 21.68
CA GLY A 56 21.46 -9.59 20.71
C GLY A 56 22.28 -10.81 21.11
N LEU A 57 23.39 -10.63 21.83
CA LEU A 57 24.23 -11.73 22.35
C LEU A 57 23.50 -12.64 23.34
N LEU A 58 22.46 -12.15 24.03
CA LEU A 58 21.58 -12.98 24.88
C LEU A 58 20.75 -13.99 24.07
N PHE A 59 20.63 -13.78 22.76
CA PHE A 59 19.92 -14.65 21.82
C PHE A 59 20.88 -15.26 20.78
N GLY A 60 22.02 -15.80 21.22
CA GLY A 60 23.04 -16.38 20.31
C GLY A 60 22.50 -17.38 19.27
N TRP A 61 21.44 -18.13 19.59
CA TRP A 61 20.72 -19.03 18.67
C TRP A 61 20.05 -18.31 17.47
N LEU A 62 19.72 -17.02 17.58
CA LEU A 62 19.20 -16.22 16.46
C LEU A 62 20.28 -15.92 15.41
N VAL A 63 21.55 -15.90 15.79
CA VAL A 63 22.69 -15.62 14.89
C VAL A 63 22.90 -16.77 13.90
N GLU A 64 22.55 -18.00 14.31
CA GLU A 64 22.64 -19.24 13.54
C GLU A 64 21.48 -19.42 12.54
N LEU A 65 20.39 -18.66 12.66
CA LEU A 65 19.27 -18.75 11.73
C LEU A 65 19.65 -18.27 10.32
N PRO A 66 19.14 -18.90 9.25
CA PRO A 66 19.26 -18.42 7.89
C PRO A 66 18.36 -17.19 7.67
N LEU A 67 18.81 -16.02 8.10
CA LEU A 67 18.04 -14.77 8.10
C LEU A 67 17.48 -14.40 6.72
N SER A 68 18.23 -14.68 5.65
CA SER A 68 17.77 -14.50 4.26
C SER A 68 16.54 -15.36 3.93
N LEU A 69 16.48 -16.63 4.36
CA LEU A 69 15.32 -17.49 4.19
C LEU A 69 14.12 -16.99 5.01
N LEU A 70 14.36 -16.50 6.23
CA LEU A 70 13.31 -15.94 7.09
C LEU A 70 12.69 -14.68 6.47
N GLN A 71 13.53 -13.77 5.96
CA GLN A 71 13.11 -12.56 5.24
C GLN A 71 12.35 -12.90 3.95
N GLN A 72 12.84 -13.85 3.15
CA GLN A 72 12.17 -14.30 1.93
C GLN A 72 10.80 -14.93 2.25
N LEU A 73 10.73 -15.87 3.20
CA LEU A 73 9.49 -16.54 3.61
C LEU A 73 8.46 -15.54 4.14
N ALA A 74 8.88 -14.58 4.96
CA ALA A 74 8.01 -13.51 5.43
C ALA A 74 7.54 -12.59 4.31
N THR A 75 8.42 -12.24 3.35
CA THR A 75 8.05 -11.47 2.16
C THR A 75 6.94 -12.16 1.39
N VAL A 76 7.07 -13.47 1.13
CA VAL A 76 6.03 -14.26 0.46
C VAL A 76 4.73 -14.27 1.27
N LEU A 77 4.79 -14.54 2.58
CA LEU A 77 3.59 -14.57 3.44
C LEU A 77 2.87 -13.21 3.47
N ILE A 78 3.59 -12.10 3.61
CA ILE A 78 3.03 -10.74 3.62
C ILE A 78 2.33 -10.45 2.29
N VAL A 79 3.02 -10.67 1.17
CA VAL A 79 2.49 -10.36 -0.18
C VAL A 79 1.27 -11.23 -0.48
N VAL A 80 1.35 -12.55 -0.25
CA VAL A 80 0.24 -13.48 -0.52
C VAL A 80 -0.97 -13.22 0.39
N ALA A 81 -0.78 -12.98 1.68
CA ALA A 81 -1.88 -12.73 2.61
C ALA A 81 -2.63 -11.42 2.31
N VAL A 82 -1.89 -10.35 2.01
CA VAL A 82 -2.47 -9.04 1.68
C VAL A 82 -3.17 -9.10 0.32
N LEU A 83 -2.53 -9.59 -0.73
CA LEU A 83 -3.16 -9.74 -2.05
C LEU A 83 -4.38 -10.65 -1.98
N GLY A 84 -4.30 -11.77 -1.25
CA GLY A 84 -5.43 -12.65 -1.00
C GLY A 84 -6.63 -11.91 -0.41
N GLN A 85 -6.41 -11.09 0.64
CA GLN A 85 -7.48 -10.28 1.21
C GLN A 85 -8.03 -9.22 0.23
N LEU A 86 -7.18 -8.54 -0.55
CA LEU A 86 -7.61 -7.54 -1.54
C LEU A 86 -8.43 -8.15 -2.68
N ILE A 87 -8.00 -9.30 -3.19
CA ILE A 87 -8.66 -10.08 -4.25
C ILE A 87 -10.01 -10.62 -3.76
N ILE A 88 -10.07 -11.19 -2.54
CA ILE A 88 -11.33 -11.65 -1.92
C ILE A 88 -12.29 -10.47 -1.68
N GLY A 89 -11.76 -9.33 -1.22
CA GLY A 89 -12.51 -8.08 -1.05
C GLY A 89 -12.97 -7.42 -2.36
N ARG A 90 -12.60 -7.98 -3.52
CA ARG A 90 -12.88 -7.45 -4.87
C ARG A 90 -12.28 -6.06 -5.12
N GLU A 91 -11.20 -5.72 -4.40
CA GLU A 91 -10.51 -4.42 -4.46
C GLU A 91 -9.38 -4.40 -5.50
N TRP A 92 -9.70 -4.76 -6.74
CA TRP A 92 -8.71 -5.01 -7.81
C TRP A 92 -7.74 -3.85 -8.04
N VAL A 93 -8.25 -2.61 -8.03
CA VAL A 93 -7.41 -1.42 -8.19
C VAL A 93 -6.41 -1.30 -7.05
N GLN A 94 -6.81 -1.61 -5.81
CA GLN A 94 -5.93 -1.55 -4.64
C GLN A 94 -4.86 -2.67 -4.65
N SER A 95 -5.19 -3.84 -5.20
CA SER A 95 -4.23 -4.93 -5.45
C SER A 95 -3.12 -4.48 -6.41
N ILE A 96 -3.49 -3.79 -7.48
CA ILE A 96 -2.56 -3.24 -8.47
C ILE A 96 -1.78 -2.07 -7.87
N THR A 97 -2.42 -1.14 -7.16
CA THR A 97 -1.71 -0.01 -6.52
C THR A 97 -0.65 -0.52 -5.56
N ALA A 98 -0.98 -1.51 -4.72
CA ALA A 98 -0.03 -2.11 -3.78
C ALA A 98 1.15 -2.77 -4.50
N THR A 99 0.88 -3.60 -5.52
CA THR A 99 1.94 -4.30 -6.26
C THR A 99 2.85 -3.34 -7.03
N VAL A 100 2.30 -2.31 -7.69
CA VAL A 100 3.10 -1.28 -8.37
C VAL A 100 3.92 -0.47 -7.37
N SER A 101 3.35 -0.11 -6.22
CA SER A 101 4.07 0.58 -5.15
C SER A 101 5.25 -0.23 -4.63
N MET A 102 5.10 -1.56 -4.53
CA MET A 102 6.18 -2.47 -4.13
C MET A 102 7.39 -2.32 -5.05
N PHE A 103 7.18 -2.43 -6.36
CA PHE A 103 8.23 -2.31 -7.37
C PHE A 103 8.86 -0.91 -7.42
N LEU A 104 8.05 0.14 -7.28
CA LEU A 104 8.57 1.50 -7.18
C LEU A 104 9.38 1.71 -5.90
N GLY A 105 8.99 1.09 -4.78
CA GLY A 105 9.74 1.13 -3.51
C GLY A 105 11.14 0.51 -3.65
N PHE A 106 11.23 -0.66 -4.29
CA PHE A 106 12.51 -1.29 -4.65
C PHE A 106 13.37 -0.39 -5.53
N ALA A 107 12.84 0.05 -6.68
CA ALA A 107 13.59 0.85 -7.65
C ALA A 107 14.09 2.19 -7.07
N VAL A 108 13.30 2.83 -6.19
CA VAL A 108 13.70 4.08 -5.55
C VAL A 108 14.73 3.84 -4.44
N ALA A 109 14.62 2.75 -3.66
CA ALA A 109 15.65 2.40 -2.68
C ALA A 109 17.01 2.06 -3.34
N GLU A 110 17.00 1.36 -4.48
CA GLU A 110 18.19 1.08 -5.27
C GLU A 110 18.78 2.37 -5.86
N ALA A 111 17.96 3.24 -6.46
CA ALA A 111 18.39 4.53 -6.98
C ALA A 111 18.94 5.47 -5.89
N SER A 112 18.33 5.48 -4.70
CA SER A 112 18.84 6.19 -3.52
C SER A 112 20.17 5.60 -3.03
N SER A 113 20.30 4.27 -3.01
CA SER A 113 21.55 3.59 -2.65
C SER A 113 22.69 3.96 -3.60
N TRP A 114 22.43 3.94 -4.90
CA TRP A 114 23.38 4.37 -5.93
C TRP A 114 23.76 5.86 -5.79
N ALA A 115 22.78 6.74 -5.57
CA ALA A 115 23.03 8.16 -5.40
C ALA A 115 23.84 8.47 -4.13
N ILE A 116 23.54 7.82 -3.01
CA ILE A 116 24.27 7.97 -1.74
C ILE A 116 25.69 7.40 -1.89
N GLY A 117 25.86 6.22 -2.50
CA GLY A 117 27.17 5.64 -2.76
C GLY A 117 28.04 6.45 -3.74
N ARG A 118 27.42 7.24 -4.65
CA ARG A 118 28.13 8.05 -5.65
C ARG A 118 28.43 9.49 -5.22
N PHE A 119 27.55 10.10 -4.43
CA PHE A 119 27.60 11.53 -4.07
C PHE A 119 27.63 11.80 -2.57
N GLY A 120 27.37 10.79 -1.73
CA GLY A 120 27.44 10.90 -0.28
C GLY A 120 28.88 10.92 0.24
N SER A 121 29.06 11.31 1.50
CA SER A 121 30.35 11.23 2.19
C SER A 121 30.58 9.80 2.72
N ASP A 122 31.84 9.40 2.88
CA ASP A 122 32.23 8.11 3.46
C ASP A 122 31.60 7.85 4.84
N VAL A 123 31.30 8.91 5.59
CA VAL A 123 30.62 8.84 6.89
C VAL A 123 29.15 8.46 6.73
N LEU A 124 28.44 9.09 5.79
CA LEU A 124 27.04 8.78 5.48
C LEU A 124 26.91 7.37 4.88
N VAL A 125 27.83 6.99 3.99
CA VAL A 125 27.88 5.65 3.40
C VAL A 125 28.02 4.60 4.50
N LYS A 126 29.05 4.70 5.36
CA LYS A 126 29.29 3.74 6.45
C LYS A 126 28.18 3.69 7.51
N ALA A 127 27.43 4.77 7.69
CA ALA A 127 26.31 4.81 8.65
C ALA A 127 25.01 4.17 8.11
N LEU A 128 24.97 3.86 6.81
CA LEU A 128 23.81 3.26 6.14
C LEU A 128 24.12 1.88 5.53
N ASP A 129 25.40 1.53 5.39
CA ASP A 129 25.93 0.33 4.73
C ASP A 129 25.36 -0.99 5.31
N SER A 130 24.43 -1.61 4.58
CA SER A 130 23.91 -2.94 4.91
C SER A 130 24.97 -4.01 4.66
N SER A 131 25.27 -4.80 5.69
CA SER A 131 26.20 -5.93 5.59
C SER A 131 25.54 -7.22 5.05
N ALA A 132 24.25 -7.16 4.68
CA ALA A 132 23.46 -8.31 4.29
C ALA A 132 23.94 -9.01 3.01
N VAL A 133 24.54 -8.27 2.07
CA VAL A 133 25.06 -8.77 0.79
C VAL A 133 26.35 -8.05 0.42
N ILE A 134 27.44 -8.80 0.24
CA ILE A 134 28.73 -8.25 -0.21
C ILE A 134 28.55 -7.69 -1.64
N GLY A 135 28.66 -6.37 -1.79
CA GLY A 135 28.41 -5.67 -3.06
C GLY A 135 26.92 -5.45 -3.39
N GLY A 136 26.02 -5.60 -2.41
CA GLY A 136 24.59 -5.29 -2.55
C GLY A 136 24.26 -3.79 -2.51
N PRO A 137 22.97 -3.43 -2.60
CA PRO A 137 22.53 -2.05 -2.42
C PRO A 137 22.76 -1.59 -0.97
N LEU A 138 23.26 -0.36 -0.85
CA LEU A 138 23.59 0.29 0.42
C LEU A 138 22.40 0.36 1.39
N LEU A 139 21.18 0.63 0.91
CA LEU A 139 19.96 0.62 1.72
C LEU A 139 19.25 -0.75 1.66
N PRO A 140 18.66 -1.21 2.78
CA PRO A 140 17.81 -2.42 2.84
C PRO A 140 16.51 -2.32 2.01
N ASP A 141 16.63 -2.56 0.70
CA ASP A 141 15.59 -2.38 -0.33
C ASP A 141 14.29 -3.16 -0.09
N VAL A 142 14.35 -4.38 0.46
CA VAL A 142 13.18 -5.21 0.81
C VAL A 142 12.26 -4.51 1.81
N PHE A 143 12.80 -3.77 2.79
CA PHE A 143 11.97 -3.02 3.72
C PHE A 143 11.28 -1.83 3.04
N ALA A 144 11.94 -1.17 2.08
CA ALA A 144 11.33 -0.11 1.28
C ALA A 144 10.21 -0.64 0.37
N GLY A 145 10.46 -1.73 -0.36
CA GLY A 145 9.46 -2.39 -1.22
C GLY A 145 8.24 -2.85 -0.43
N LEU A 146 8.43 -3.56 0.69
CA LEU A 146 7.32 -4.04 1.52
C LEU A 146 6.59 -2.92 2.27
N ALA A 147 7.29 -1.87 2.73
CA ALA A 147 6.65 -0.71 3.34
C ALA A 147 5.82 0.08 2.31
N ALA A 148 6.25 0.17 1.05
CA ALA A 148 5.45 0.76 -0.03
C ALA A 148 4.22 -0.08 -0.35
N PHE A 149 4.39 -1.39 -0.50
CA PHE A 149 3.30 -2.36 -0.69
C PHE A 149 2.24 -2.25 0.42
N LEU A 150 2.65 -2.35 1.68
CA LEU A 150 1.74 -2.30 2.84
C LEU A 150 1.10 -0.93 3.06
N THR A 151 1.79 0.17 2.72
CA THR A 151 1.22 1.52 2.78
C THR A 151 0.14 1.72 1.70
N ALA A 152 0.41 1.25 0.48
CA ALA A 152 -0.53 1.31 -0.63
C ALA A 152 -1.68 0.29 -0.52
N ALA A 153 -1.52 -0.80 0.25
CA ALA A 153 -2.58 -1.75 0.56
C ALA A 153 -3.68 -1.19 1.49
N GLY A 154 -3.51 0.01 2.06
CA GLY A 154 -4.54 0.73 2.83
C GLY A 154 -4.38 0.63 4.36
N PRO A 155 -5.33 1.17 5.14
CA PRO A 155 -5.18 1.35 6.58
C PRO A 155 -5.26 0.03 7.38
N HIS A 156 -4.28 -0.18 8.26
CA HIS A 156 -4.14 -1.36 9.12
C HIS A 156 -5.32 -1.58 10.09
N ARG A 157 -6.07 -0.52 10.45
CA ARG A 157 -7.24 -0.63 11.34
C ARG A 157 -8.38 -1.46 10.74
N VAL A 158 -8.50 -1.50 9.42
CA VAL A 158 -9.60 -2.17 8.70
C VAL A 158 -9.16 -3.53 8.12
N ARG A 159 -7.85 -3.78 7.99
CA ARG A 159 -7.30 -4.91 7.23
C ARG A 159 -6.36 -5.75 8.09
N GLY A 160 -6.87 -6.90 8.54
CA GLY A 160 -6.11 -7.86 9.35
C GLY A 160 -4.78 -8.28 8.71
N SER A 161 -4.76 -8.61 7.41
CA SER A 161 -3.53 -8.97 6.70
C SER A 161 -2.49 -7.84 6.68
N VAL A 162 -2.92 -6.59 6.49
CA VAL A 162 -2.04 -5.41 6.49
C VAL A 162 -1.51 -5.12 7.89
N LYS A 163 -2.35 -5.27 8.93
CA LYS A 163 -1.91 -5.15 10.35
C LYS A 163 -0.82 -6.18 10.68
N TRP A 164 -1.09 -7.46 10.41
CA TRP A 164 -0.10 -8.52 10.64
C TRP A 164 1.14 -8.34 9.76
N GLY A 165 0.98 -7.90 8.50
CA GLY A 165 2.11 -7.63 7.62
C GLY A 165 3.04 -6.52 8.12
N TRP A 166 2.50 -5.42 8.67
CA TRP A 166 3.30 -4.39 9.35
C TRP A 166 4.01 -4.94 10.58
N ASN A 167 3.32 -5.72 11.41
CA ASN A 167 3.91 -6.32 12.60
C ASN A 167 5.07 -7.28 12.24
N THR A 168 4.88 -8.14 11.24
CA THR A 168 5.91 -9.07 10.74
C THR A 168 7.09 -8.30 10.14
N LEU A 169 6.85 -7.26 9.34
CA LEU A 169 7.90 -6.45 8.74
C LEU A 169 8.74 -5.71 9.80
N ILE A 170 8.09 -5.14 10.82
CA ILE A 170 8.76 -4.45 11.93
C ILE A 170 9.52 -5.45 12.82
N ALA A 171 8.95 -6.64 13.09
CA ALA A 171 9.63 -7.67 13.87
C ALA A 171 10.92 -8.17 13.17
N ILE A 172 10.89 -8.31 11.85
CA ILE A 172 12.07 -8.72 11.05
C ILE A 172 13.09 -7.59 10.96
N ALA A 173 12.65 -6.34 10.79
CA ALA A 173 13.53 -5.17 10.86
C ALA A 173 14.27 -5.12 12.20
N ALA A 174 13.54 -5.25 13.32
CA ALA A 174 14.12 -5.28 14.66
C ALA A 174 15.10 -6.46 14.83
N LEU A 175 14.77 -7.64 14.30
CA LEU A 175 15.66 -8.81 14.32
C LEU A 175 16.97 -8.55 13.57
N PHE A 176 16.91 -7.94 12.39
CA PHE A 176 18.09 -7.63 11.56
C PHE A 176 18.97 -6.53 12.18
N MET A 177 18.36 -5.54 12.85
CA MET A 177 19.08 -4.54 13.66
C MET A 177 19.80 -5.18 14.85
N VAL A 178 19.11 -6.05 15.61
CA VAL A 178 19.66 -6.72 16.80
C VAL A 178 20.87 -7.59 16.46
N ILE A 179 20.84 -8.26 15.30
CA ILE A 179 21.92 -9.15 14.82
C ILE A 179 22.97 -8.37 13.98
N SER A 180 22.93 -7.03 14.00
CA SER A 180 23.88 -6.14 13.29
C SER A 180 23.99 -6.39 11.78
N VAL A 181 22.92 -6.87 11.13
CA VAL A 181 22.91 -7.12 9.68
C VAL A 181 22.70 -5.81 8.93
N ASP A 182 21.69 -5.05 9.36
CA ASP A 182 21.34 -3.75 8.79
C ASP A 182 21.47 -2.64 9.84
N PRO A 183 22.11 -1.49 9.52
CA PRO A 183 22.15 -0.33 10.40
C PRO A 183 20.76 0.23 10.68
N ILE A 184 20.54 0.73 11.90
CA ILE A 184 19.23 1.26 12.34
C ILE A 184 18.78 2.40 11.41
N ALA A 185 19.73 3.24 11.02
CA ALA A 185 19.52 4.35 10.08
C ALA A 185 19.14 3.87 8.67
N GLY A 186 19.82 2.86 8.14
CA GLY A 186 19.56 2.29 6.81
C GLY A 186 18.14 1.74 6.70
N VAL A 187 17.71 0.95 7.70
CA VAL A 187 16.35 0.41 7.75
C VAL A 187 15.31 1.51 7.91
N ALA A 188 15.54 2.50 8.77
CA ALA A 188 14.60 3.60 8.98
C ALA A 188 14.43 4.49 7.74
N VAL A 189 15.52 4.76 7.01
CA VAL A 189 15.49 5.41 5.69
C VAL A 189 14.73 4.55 4.68
N ALA A 190 14.97 3.23 4.62
CA ALA A 190 14.24 2.33 3.73
C ALA A 190 12.72 2.34 4.01
N PHE A 191 12.31 2.29 5.28
CA PHE A 191 10.91 2.45 5.67
C PHE A 191 10.32 3.79 5.21
N ALA A 192 11.07 4.89 5.35
CA ALA A 192 10.62 6.22 4.94
C ALA A 192 10.44 6.34 3.42
N ILE A 193 11.38 5.80 2.62
CA ILE A 193 11.27 5.67 1.16
C ILE A 193 10.03 4.83 0.81
N GLY A 194 9.82 3.70 1.48
CA GLY A 194 8.65 2.86 1.26
C GLY A 194 7.34 3.59 1.56
N ARG A 195 7.25 4.29 2.70
CA ARG A 195 6.06 5.10 3.04
C ARG A 195 5.80 6.17 1.99
N LEU A 196 6.82 6.93 1.61
CA LEU A 196 6.76 7.96 0.57
C LEU A 196 6.14 7.42 -0.72
N ILE A 197 6.68 6.32 -1.25
CA ILE A 197 6.21 5.73 -2.52
C ILE A 197 4.81 5.14 -2.41
N GLY A 198 4.48 4.46 -1.30
CA GLY A 198 3.14 3.93 -1.09
C GLY A 198 2.06 5.02 -0.93
N LEU A 199 2.39 6.15 -0.31
CA LEU A 199 1.50 7.30 -0.15
C LEU A 199 1.33 8.07 -1.46
N LEU A 200 2.42 8.35 -2.18
CA LEU A 200 2.34 8.97 -3.52
C LEU A 200 1.52 8.12 -4.49
N SER A 201 1.66 6.80 -4.44
CA SER A 201 0.88 5.88 -5.28
C SER A 201 -0.62 5.91 -4.94
N ARG A 202 -0.98 6.01 -3.65
CA ARG A 202 -2.37 6.21 -3.21
C ARG A 202 -2.93 7.56 -3.66
N PHE A 203 -2.15 8.64 -3.50
CA PHE A 203 -2.53 9.98 -3.93
C PHE A 203 -2.81 10.04 -5.44
N VAL A 204 -1.92 9.49 -6.27
CA VAL A 204 -2.04 9.50 -7.74
C VAL A 204 -3.18 8.62 -8.27
N LEU A 205 -3.50 7.50 -7.59
CA LEU A 205 -4.52 6.54 -8.04
C LEU A 205 -5.87 6.71 -7.32
N GLY A 206 -5.95 7.68 -6.41
CA GLY A 206 -7.10 8.03 -5.58
C GLY A 206 -7.46 6.97 -4.54
N THR A 207 -7.76 7.40 -3.32
CA THR A 207 -8.41 6.55 -2.32
C THR A 207 -9.92 6.51 -2.60
N GLN A 208 -10.59 5.42 -2.25
CA GLN A 208 -12.06 5.46 -2.16
C GLN A 208 -12.41 6.22 -0.87
N ASN A 209 -13.27 7.25 -0.99
CA ASN A 209 -13.87 7.87 0.18
C ASN A 209 -14.55 6.77 1.02
N LYS A 210 -14.51 6.90 2.36
CA LYS A 210 -15.12 5.98 3.33
C LYS A 210 -16.15 6.61 4.27
N GLY A 211 -16.58 7.83 4.00
CA GLY A 211 -17.69 8.47 4.71
C GLY A 211 -19.02 7.72 4.61
N VAL A 212 -20.10 8.39 5.02
CA VAL A 212 -21.43 7.81 5.18
C VAL A 212 -22.30 8.06 3.94
N TRP A 213 -23.01 7.03 3.44
CA TRP A 213 -23.93 7.14 2.29
C TRP A 213 -25.25 6.39 2.49
N GLY A 214 -26.29 6.86 1.81
CA GLY A 214 -27.58 6.18 1.66
C GLY A 214 -28.12 5.55 2.95
N ARG A 215 -28.16 4.22 3.02
CA ARG A 215 -28.70 3.50 4.20
C ARG A 215 -27.91 3.74 5.50
N GLN A 216 -26.61 3.98 5.43
CA GLN A 216 -25.82 4.32 6.63
C GLN A 216 -26.16 5.72 7.12
N MET A 217 -26.45 6.65 6.20
CA MET A 217 -26.94 8.00 6.53
C MET A 217 -28.32 7.92 7.20
N VAL A 218 -29.26 7.15 6.63
CA VAL A 218 -30.57 6.90 7.25
C VAL A 218 -30.41 6.31 8.65
N ALA A 219 -29.56 5.31 8.85
CA ALA A 219 -29.33 4.71 10.17
C ALA A 219 -28.75 5.72 11.19
N ALA A 220 -27.84 6.59 10.78
CA ALA A 220 -27.29 7.65 11.64
C ALA A 220 -28.35 8.69 12.02
N LEU A 221 -29.21 9.10 11.08
CA LEU A 221 -30.33 10.01 11.32
C LEU A 221 -31.41 9.39 12.23
N THR A 222 -31.72 8.10 12.07
CA THR A 222 -32.63 7.40 12.99
C THR A 222 -32.05 7.28 14.40
N GLY A 223 -30.71 7.21 14.55
CA GLY A 223 -30.03 7.23 15.84
C GLY A 223 -30.24 8.51 16.67
N ILE A 224 -30.58 9.63 16.03
CA ILE A 224 -30.95 10.91 16.68
C ILE A 224 -32.47 11.16 16.69
N GLY A 225 -33.29 10.13 16.43
CA GLY A 225 -34.75 10.21 16.51
C GLY A 225 -35.49 10.58 15.22
N LEU A 226 -34.80 10.74 14.09
CA LEU A 226 -35.44 11.07 12.81
C LEU A 226 -35.89 9.82 12.05
N ASP A 227 -37.21 9.60 11.97
CA ASP A 227 -37.81 8.57 11.11
C ASP A 227 -37.88 9.06 9.65
N VAL A 228 -36.78 8.86 8.92
CA VAL A 228 -36.58 9.36 7.55
C VAL A 228 -37.51 8.65 6.56
N ALA A 229 -38.32 9.42 5.83
CA ALA A 229 -39.12 8.97 4.69
C ALA A 229 -38.42 9.21 3.34
N GLU A 230 -37.75 10.36 3.19
CA GLU A 230 -37.00 10.75 2.00
C GLU A 230 -35.64 11.32 2.40
N LEU A 231 -34.57 10.85 1.73
CA LEU A 231 -33.22 11.35 1.82
C LEU A 231 -32.74 11.69 0.41
N LYS A 232 -32.63 12.98 0.09
CA LYS A 232 -32.24 13.46 -1.23
C LYS A 232 -31.00 14.33 -1.13
N ARG A 233 -29.91 13.89 -1.76
CA ARG A 233 -28.71 14.70 -1.93
C ARG A 233 -29.00 15.90 -2.82
N ARG A 234 -28.54 17.09 -2.44
CA ARG A 234 -28.50 18.25 -3.33
C ARG A 234 -27.35 18.07 -4.33
N ASP A 235 -27.67 18.10 -5.63
CA ASP A 235 -26.66 17.91 -6.68
C ASP A 235 -25.78 19.15 -6.81
N SER A 236 -24.49 18.98 -6.58
CA SER A 236 -23.45 19.99 -6.83
C SER A 236 -23.16 20.08 -8.34
N GLY A 237 -24.12 20.60 -9.10
CA GLY A 237 -23.99 20.83 -10.54
C GLY A 237 -22.89 21.84 -10.85
N LEU A 238 -22.13 21.61 -11.93
CA LEU A 238 -21.01 22.44 -12.41
C LEU A 238 -21.41 23.86 -12.90
N ALA A 239 -22.60 24.34 -12.54
CA ALA A 239 -23.14 25.65 -12.91
C ALA A 239 -23.23 26.64 -11.73
N GLU A 240 -22.91 26.24 -10.50
CA GLU A 240 -22.78 27.15 -9.34
C GLU A 240 -21.32 27.21 -8.86
N ILE A 241 -20.53 28.03 -9.54
CA ILE A 241 -19.21 28.45 -9.05
C ILE A 241 -19.46 29.48 -7.94
N GLY A 242 -19.38 29.05 -6.66
CA GLY A 242 -19.47 29.93 -5.48
C GLY A 242 -20.77 29.86 -4.67
N ARG A 243 -21.29 28.66 -4.39
CA ARG A 243 -22.45 28.49 -3.48
C ARG A 243 -22.28 27.39 -2.44
N LEU A 244 -21.55 27.77 -1.41
CA LEU A 244 -21.79 27.37 -0.03
C LEU A 244 -23.30 27.49 0.30
N SER A 245 -23.90 26.56 1.05
CA SER A 245 -25.33 26.69 1.38
C SER A 245 -25.53 27.51 2.64
N LEU A 246 -26.32 28.57 2.54
CA LEU A 246 -26.72 29.36 3.71
C LEU A 246 -27.47 28.53 4.76
N ALA A 247 -28.12 27.45 4.34
CA ALA A 247 -28.83 26.53 5.22
C ALA A 247 -27.93 25.57 6.01
N ASP A 248 -26.64 25.47 5.70
CA ASP A 248 -25.64 24.75 6.51
C ASP A 248 -24.52 25.67 7.04
N ASP A 249 -24.86 26.95 7.22
CA ASP A 249 -23.97 28.05 7.62
C ASP A 249 -22.66 28.11 6.81
N LEU A 250 -22.77 27.87 5.51
CA LEU A 250 -21.71 28.01 4.51
C LEU A 250 -20.50 27.08 4.74
N SER A 251 -20.71 25.78 4.96
CA SER A 251 -19.61 24.81 5.12
C SER A 251 -18.98 24.39 3.78
N PRO A 252 -17.71 24.75 3.46
CA PRO A 252 -17.12 24.57 2.13
C PRO A 252 -16.82 23.13 1.70
N PHE A 253 -16.93 22.16 2.62
CA PHE A 253 -16.53 20.77 2.37
C PHE A 253 -17.58 19.75 2.83
N SER A 254 -18.82 20.20 3.05
CA SER A 254 -19.94 19.34 3.41
C SER A 254 -20.61 18.71 2.19
N ARG A 255 -21.29 17.59 2.41
CA ARG A 255 -22.29 17.02 1.50
C ARG A 255 -23.68 17.29 2.08
N ILE A 256 -24.52 17.99 1.33
CA ILE A 256 -25.83 18.44 1.81
C ILE A 256 -26.95 17.53 1.33
N TYR A 257 -27.81 17.14 2.27
CA TYR A 257 -28.96 16.28 2.06
C TYR A 257 -30.24 16.96 2.56
N ASP A 258 -31.25 17.03 1.71
CA ASP A 258 -32.62 17.26 2.12
C ASP A 258 -33.19 15.98 2.75
N VAL A 259 -33.71 16.11 3.97
CA VAL A 259 -34.30 15.02 4.75
C VAL A 259 -35.76 15.36 5.01
N ARG A 260 -36.67 14.43 4.72
CA ARG A 260 -38.06 14.52 5.17
C ARG A 260 -38.40 13.33 6.05
N THR A 261 -39.02 13.59 7.19
CA THR A 261 -39.49 12.55 8.11
C THR A 261 -40.85 11.99 7.67
N ARG A 262 -41.27 10.85 8.25
CA ARG A 262 -42.63 10.32 8.07
C ARG A 262 -43.72 11.23 8.65
N THR A 263 -43.38 12.07 9.63
CA THR A 263 -44.26 13.12 10.18
C THR A 263 -44.47 14.30 9.24
N GLY A 264 -43.70 14.38 8.13
CA GLY A 264 -43.77 15.47 7.15
C GLY A 264 -42.87 16.66 7.46
N GLU A 265 -42.11 16.60 8.56
CA GLU A 265 -41.13 17.61 8.93
C GLU A 265 -39.91 17.53 8.00
N ALA A 266 -39.33 18.70 7.71
CA ALA A 266 -38.19 18.81 6.82
C ALA A 266 -36.94 19.25 7.61
N TYR A 267 -35.81 18.61 7.30
CA TYR A 267 -34.50 18.86 7.88
C TYR A 267 -33.44 18.92 6.79
N ILE A 268 -32.32 19.60 7.07
CA ILE A 268 -31.16 19.68 6.19
C ILE A 268 -29.99 19.05 6.93
N ALA A 269 -29.42 17.99 6.36
CA ALA A 269 -28.28 17.30 6.95
C ALA A 269 -27.00 17.62 6.17
N SER A 270 -26.03 18.19 6.87
CA SER A 270 -24.69 18.54 6.38
C SER A 270 -23.69 17.51 6.85
N VAL A 271 -23.01 16.83 5.91
CA VAL A 271 -22.11 15.70 6.19
C VAL A 271 -20.67 16.08 5.85
N CYS A 272 -19.82 16.18 6.87
CA CYS A 272 -18.40 16.47 6.75
C CYS A 272 -17.58 15.18 6.84
N ASP A 273 -16.91 14.80 5.74
CA ASP A 273 -16.02 13.64 5.69
C ASP A 273 -14.60 14.01 6.14
N GLU A 274 -13.95 13.14 6.92
CA GLU A 274 -12.60 13.41 7.46
C GLU A 274 -11.52 13.62 6.37
N GLN A 275 -11.70 12.98 5.21
CA GLN A 275 -10.74 12.97 4.10
C GLN A 275 -10.70 14.26 3.26
N THR A 276 -11.64 15.20 3.42
CA THR A 276 -11.71 16.39 2.54
C THR A 276 -10.90 17.59 3.04
N ARG A 277 -10.51 17.64 4.33
CA ARG A 277 -9.97 18.88 4.94
C ARG A 277 -8.46 18.92 5.17
N THR A 278 -7.67 17.91 4.78
CA THR A 278 -6.25 17.86 5.19
C THR A 278 -5.37 18.98 4.64
N VAL A 279 -5.77 19.62 3.53
CA VAL A 279 -5.14 20.85 3.01
C VAL A 279 -5.20 21.99 4.05
N GLY A 280 -6.29 22.06 4.84
CA GLY A 280 -6.50 23.08 5.87
C GLY A 280 -5.43 23.05 6.96
N TYR A 281 -5.09 21.86 7.47
CA TYR A 281 -4.12 21.69 8.56
C TYR A 281 -2.73 22.25 8.25
N LEU A 282 -2.26 22.16 7.00
CA LEU A 282 -0.94 22.73 6.66
C LEU A 282 -1.02 24.22 6.44
N SER A 283 -2.12 24.73 5.90
CA SER A 283 -2.31 26.18 5.86
C SER A 283 -2.35 26.77 7.27
N GLN A 284 -2.97 26.07 8.23
CA GLN A 284 -3.00 26.45 9.65
C GLN A 284 -1.63 26.30 10.32
N LEU A 285 -0.92 25.19 10.15
CA LEU A 285 0.44 24.99 10.69
C LEU A 285 1.43 26.02 10.12
N TRP A 286 1.33 26.32 8.83
CA TRP A 286 2.15 27.34 8.17
C TRP A 286 1.80 28.75 8.63
N LEU A 287 0.51 29.06 8.82
CA LEU A 287 0.08 30.30 9.49
C LEU A 287 0.61 30.37 10.92
N TRP A 288 0.62 29.26 11.67
CA TRP A 288 1.10 29.20 13.05
C TRP A 288 2.60 29.43 13.15
N LEU A 289 3.40 28.78 12.30
CA LEU A 289 4.84 29.05 12.19
C LEU A 289 5.12 30.50 11.76
N LYS A 290 4.28 31.09 10.90
CA LYS A 290 4.43 32.47 10.41
C LYS A 290 3.91 33.53 11.38
N MET A 291 2.96 33.20 12.25
CA MET A 291 2.26 34.12 13.17
C MET A 291 2.42 33.73 14.65
N ALA A 292 3.52 33.06 14.98
CA ALA A 292 3.89 32.69 16.36
C ALA A 292 4.01 33.89 17.34
N SER A 293 3.91 35.13 16.83
CA SER A 293 3.74 36.35 17.60
C SER A 293 2.26 36.79 17.68
N GLY A 294 1.49 36.21 18.60
CA GLY A 294 0.36 36.90 19.24
C GLY A 294 -1.05 36.79 18.61
N VAL A 295 -1.30 35.87 17.68
CA VAL A 295 -2.67 35.62 17.14
C VAL A 295 -3.08 34.17 17.39
N ASP A 296 -4.12 33.96 18.21
CA ASP A 296 -4.67 32.61 18.43
C ASP A 296 -5.19 32.01 17.12
N LEU A 297 -4.79 30.76 16.89
CA LEU A 297 -5.12 30.00 15.70
C LEU A 297 -5.94 28.76 16.09
N ARG A 298 -6.94 28.49 15.25
CA ARG A 298 -7.92 27.41 15.36
C ARG A 298 -7.26 26.06 15.68
N ARG A 299 -7.85 25.31 16.63
CA ARG A 299 -7.21 24.14 17.25
C ARG A 299 -7.80 22.77 16.83
N ASP A 300 -8.93 22.74 16.14
CA ASP A 300 -9.73 21.53 15.88
C ASP A 300 -8.96 20.50 15.05
N ARG A 301 -8.61 19.36 15.64
CA ARG A 301 -7.76 18.31 15.06
C ARG A 301 -8.51 17.25 14.26
N SER A 302 -9.84 17.25 14.31
CA SER A 302 -10.71 16.29 13.64
C SER A 302 -11.98 16.96 13.11
N MET A 303 -12.71 16.30 12.20
CA MET A 303 -14.02 16.82 11.76
C MET A 303 -15.05 16.75 12.88
N SER A 304 -14.87 15.82 13.82
CA SER A 304 -15.63 15.74 15.06
C SER A 304 -15.43 16.99 15.94
N GLU A 305 -14.18 17.45 16.14
CA GLU A 305 -13.92 18.69 16.87
C GLU A 305 -14.46 19.91 16.12
N ALA A 306 -14.23 20.00 14.80
CA ALA A 306 -14.65 21.15 14.00
C ALA A 306 -16.17 21.33 13.94
N THR A 307 -16.94 20.23 13.98
CA THR A 307 -18.40 20.26 14.05
C THR A 307 -18.93 20.39 15.49
N HIS A 308 -18.10 20.30 16.54
CA HIS A 308 -18.53 20.59 17.92
C HIS A 308 -18.44 22.10 18.11
N HIS A 309 -17.25 22.64 17.84
CA HIS A 309 -16.98 24.08 17.82
C HIS A 309 -18.01 24.87 17.02
N HIS A 310 -18.42 24.35 15.86
CA HIS A 310 -19.46 24.99 15.05
C HIS A 310 -20.83 25.04 15.73
N VAL A 311 -21.26 23.94 16.38
CA VAL A 311 -22.51 23.91 17.16
C VAL A 311 -22.41 24.85 18.35
N ASP A 312 -21.29 24.83 19.08
CA ASP A 312 -21.07 25.67 20.26
C ASP A 312 -21.11 27.17 19.91
N LEU A 313 -20.54 27.58 18.77
CA LEU A 313 -20.64 28.94 18.25
C LEU A 313 -22.08 29.33 17.86
N LEU A 314 -22.79 28.47 17.11
CA LEU A 314 -24.19 28.75 16.72
C LEU A 314 -25.11 28.88 17.95
N LEU A 315 -24.94 28.00 18.94
CA LEU A 315 -25.66 28.10 20.22
C LEU A 315 -25.28 29.35 21.01
N THR A 316 -24.01 29.74 21.01
CA THR A 316 -23.52 30.97 21.68
C THR A 316 -24.12 32.22 21.03
N LEU A 317 -24.13 32.32 19.71
CA LEU A 317 -24.72 33.43 18.96
C LEU A 317 -26.23 33.53 19.19
N ASN A 318 -26.94 32.40 19.14
CA ASN A 318 -28.36 32.33 19.47
C ASN A 318 -28.65 32.79 20.92
N ASN A 319 -27.79 32.42 21.88
CA ASN A 319 -27.89 32.87 23.29
C ASN A 319 -27.58 34.37 23.48
N ILE A 320 -26.88 35.01 22.52
CA ILE A 320 -26.69 36.47 22.48
C ILE A 320 -27.92 37.18 21.91
N GLY A 321 -28.87 36.44 21.33
CA GLY A 321 -30.05 36.96 20.64
C GLY A 321 -29.78 37.31 19.18
N LEU A 322 -28.75 36.71 18.57
CA LEU A 322 -28.45 36.84 17.14
C LEU A 322 -29.12 35.72 16.35
N GLU A 323 -29.67 36.05 15.19
CA GLU A 323 -30.37 35.12 14.30
C GLU A 323 -29.36 34.20 13.58
N THR A 324 -29.36 32.91 13.91
CA THR A 324 -28.48 31.89 13.32
C THR A 324 -29.25 30.63 12.88
N PRO A 325 -28.69 29.78 11.98
CA PRO A 325 -29.28 28.49 11.64
C PRO A 325 -29.54 27.60 12.86
N HIS A 326 -30.78 27.12 13.02
CA HIS A 326 -31.17 26.28 14.14
C HIS A 326 -30.71 24.82 13.94
N VAL A 327 -29.66 24.44 14.66
CA VAL A 327 -29.19 23.05 14.76
C VAL A 327 -30.22 22.23 15.55
N TYR A 328 -30.72 21.16 14.94
CA TYR A 328 -31.57 20.16 15.60
C TYR A 328 -30.73 19.19 16.44
N ALA A 329 -29.73 18.58 15.82
CA ALA A 329 -28.86 17.59 16.46
C ALA A 329 -27.58 17.37 15.65
N ARG A 330 -26.66 16.63 16.24
CA ARG A 330 -25.46 16.11 15.58
C ARG A 330 -25.33 14.61 15.83
N THR A 331 -24.80 13.89 14.85
CA THR A 331 -24.45 12.47 14.96
C THR A 331 -23.14 12.16 14.24
N GLU A 332 -22.53 11.02 14.55
CA GLU A 332 -21.30 10.53 13.89
C GLU A 332 -21.53 9.12 13.36
N SER A 333 -20.89 8.81 12.22
CA SER A 333 -20.83 7.43 11.74
C SER A 333 -19.60 7.26 10.83
N GLY A 334 -18.83 6.19 11.02
CA GLY A 334 -17.62 5.93 10.24
C GLY A 334 -16.58 7.05 10.34
N GLU A 335 -16.14 7.56 9.18
CA GLU A 335 -15.21 8.69 9.03
C GLU A 335 -15.96 10.02 8.70
N SER A 336 -17.25 10.13 9.06
CA SER A 336 -18.08 11.33 8.82
C SER A 336 -18.72 11.88 10.11
N SER A 337 -18.72 13.20 10.26
CA SER A 337 -19.58 13.92 11.21
C SER A 337 -20.79 14.52 10.47
N ILE A 338 -21.97 14.45 11.08
CA ILE A 338 -23.25 14.83 10.48
C ILE A 338 -23.92 15.86 11.39
N MET A 339 -24.11 17.08 10.90
CA MET A 339 -24.92 18.11 11.56
C MET A 339 -26.29 18.17 10.87
N VAL A 340 -27.36 18.26 11.66
CA VAL A 340 -28.73 18.37 11.17
C VAL A 340 -29.33 19.69 11.62
N PHE A 341 -29.86 20.44 10.66
CA PHE A 341 -30.55 21.71 10.84
C PHE A 341 -32.04 21.52 10.54
N HIS A 342 -32.90 22.34 11.12
CA HIS A 342 -34.29 22.46 10.66
C HIS A 342 -34.32 23.05 9.24
N ALA A 343 -35.16 22.53 8.34
CA ALA A 343 -35.16 22.97 6.95
C ALA A 343 -35.94 24.25 6.67
N ASP A 344 -36.61 24.83 7.67
CA ASP A 344 -37.39 26.06 7.50
C ASP A 344 -36.44 27.23 7.19
N PRO A 345 -36.42 27.76 5.95
CA PRO A 345 -35.32 28.60 5.50
C PRO A 345 -35.62 30.06 5.82
N THR A 346 -35.19 30.51 7.00
CA THR A 346 -35.07 31.95 7.25
C THR A 346 -34.00 32.57 6.35
N PHE A 347 -32.88 31.90 6.10
CA PHE A 347 -31.73 32.52 5.41
C PHE A 347 -31.76 32.34 3.89
N THR A 348 -31.77 33.48 3.19
CA THR A 348 -31.75 33.61 1.72
C THR A 348 -30.56 34.44 1.27
N HIS A 349 -30.12 34.24 0.02
CA HIS A 349 -28.96 34.97 -0.53
C HIS A 349 -29.24 36.47 -0.61
N CYS A 350 -28.29 37.30 -0.16
CA CYS A 350 -28.41 38.74 -0.24
C CYS A 350 -28.46 39.22 -1.72
N ASP A 351 -29.52 39.92 -2.12
CA ASP A 351 -29.50 40.73 -3.34
C ASP A 351 -28.97 42.13 -3.02
N TRP A 352 -27.72 42.37 -3.42
CA TRP A 352 -26.99 43.62 -3.20
C TRP A 352 -27.70 44.86 -3.74
N ASN A 353 -28.58 44.73 -4.75
CA ASN A 353 -29.35 45.84 -5.29
C ASN A 353 -30.43 46.35 -4.31
N THR A 354 -30.86 45.51 -3.36
CA THR A 354 -31.90 45.83 -2.37
C THR A 354 -31.36 46.45 -1.08
N VAL A 355 -30.04 46.45 -0.87
CA VAL A 355 -29.40 46.74 0.42
C VAL A 355 -29.42 48.25 0.72
N GLN A 356 -30.10 48.63 1.80
CA GLN A 356 -30.23 50.01 2.29
C GLN A 356 -29.15 50.37 3.34
N ASP A 357 -29.00 51.67 3.66
CA ASP A 357 -27.98 52.10 4.64
C ASP A 357 -28.26 51.51 6.03
N ASP A 358 -29.53 51.32 6.41
CA ASP A 358 -29.92 50.68 7.67
C ASP A 358 -29.66 49.15 7.68
N ASP A 359 -29.65 48.47 6.52
CA ASP A 359 -29.20 47.07 6.43
C ASP A 359 -27.70 46.96 6.74
N LEU A 360 -26.90 47.90 6.21
CA LEU A 360 -25.46 47.96 6.44
C LEU A 360 -25.14 48.26 7.91
N VAL A 361 -25.89 49.18 8.54
CA VAL A 361 -25.79 49.43 9.99
C VAL A 361 -26.21 48.18 10.77
N SER A 362 -27.30 47.50 10.40
CA SER A 362 -27.77 46.29 11.09
C SER A 362 -26.73 45.15 11.06
N VAL A 363 -26.01 44.94 9.94
CA VAL A 363 -24.98 43.90 9.87
C VAL A 363 -23.69 44.29 10.60
N MET A 364 -23.35 45.58 10.63
CA MET A 364 -22.26 46.12 11.46
C MET A 364 -22.57 46.02 12.96
N ASP A 365 -23.82 46.23 13.36
CA ASP A 365 -24.31 46.07 14.72
C ASP A 365 -24.38 44.59 15.14
N TYR A 366 -24.77 43.69 14.22
CA TYR A 366 -24.73 42.23 14.39
C TYR A 366 -23.30 41.79 14.74
N LEU A 367 -22.32 42.16 13.89
CA LEU A 367 -20.90 41.86 14.14
C LEU A 367 -20.41 42.55 15.41
N GLY A 368 -20.88 43.76 15.71
CA GLY A 368 -20.59 44.48 16.94
C GLY A 368 -21.10 43.75 18.20
N ALA A 369 -22.27 43.11 18.14
CA ALA A 369 -22.85 42.36 19.25
C ALA A 369 -22.09 41.07 19.55
N ALA A 370 -21.71 40.31 18.52
CA ALA A 370 -20.83 39.13 18.66
C ALA A 370 -19.47 39.52 19.28
N ASN A 371 -18.81 40.54 18.72
CA ASN A 371 -17.51 41.02 19.21
C ASN A 371 -17.55 41.52 20.67
N ARG A 372 -18.64 42.18 21.11
CA ARG A 372 -18.81 42.60 22.52
C ARG A 372 -18.87 41.42 23.50
N ARG A 373 -19.16 40.21 23.02
CA ARG A 373 -19.18 38.96 23.80
C ARG A 373 -17.91 38.12 23.60
N GLY A 374 -16.91 38.65 22.90
CA GLY A 374 -15.66 37.94 22.60
C GLY A 374 -15.77 36.92 21.47
N VAL A 375 -16.84 36.95 20.68
CA VAL A 375 -17.03 36.04 19.54
C VAL A 375 -16.60 36.74 18.25
N THR A 376 -15.69 36.13 17.50
CA THR A 376 -15.26 36.59 16.15
C THR A 376 -15.62 35.57 15.08
N HIS A 377 -15.76 36.03 13.84
CA HIS A 377 -16.12 35.26 12.63
C HIS A 377 -14.88 34.73 11.88
N ARG A 378 -13.76 35.46 11.92
CA ARG A 378 -12.42 35.11 11.38
C ARG A 378 -12.31 34.97 9.85
N ASN A 379 -13.41 34.78 9.12
CA ASN A 379 -13.41 34.66 7.66
C ASN A 379 -14.68 35.22 7.01
N ILE A 380 -14.84 36.55 7.05
CA ILE A 380 -15.96 37.25 6.41
C ILE A 380 -15.66 37.45 4.92
N THR A 381 -16.55 36.94 4.06
CA THR A 381 -16.49 37.02 2.59
C THR A 381 -17.79 37.62 2.02
N PRO A 382 -17.86 37.99 0.72
CA PRO A 382 -19.12 38.41 0.09
C PRO A 382 -20.24 37.35 0.14
N GLU A 383 -19.90 36.07 0.28
CA GLU A 383 -20.86 34.96 0.45
C GLU A 383 -21.41 34.89 1.89
N SER A 384 -20.72 35.47 2.89
CA SER A 384 -21.13 35.46 4.31
C SER A 384 -22.41 36.27 4.62
N PHE A 385 -23.02 36.94 3.64
CA PHE A 385 -24.16 37.83 3.83
C PHE A 385 -25.48 37.20 3.41
N ALA A 386 -26.43 37.12 4.34
CA ALA A 386 -27.75 36.53 4.12
C ALA A 386 -28.87 37.47 4.57
N ARG A 387 -30.03 37.41 3.92
CA ARG A 387 -31.26 37.96 4.49
C ARG A 387 -31.99 36.86 5.25
N SER A 388 -32.29 37.14 6.53
CA SER A 388 -33.12 36.30 7.40
C SER A 388 -34.61 36.37 7.01
N GLY A 389 -35.44 35.50 7.61
CA GLY A 389 -36.88 35.44 7.37
C GLY A 389 -37.62 36.68 7.92
N THR A 390 -36.96 37.40 8.83
CA THR A 390 -37.36 38.73 9.31
C THR A 390 -37.01 39.86 8.32
N GLY A 391 -36.40 39.54 7.17
CA GLY A 391 -35.91 40.47 6.16
C GLY A 391 -34.56 41.12 6.47
N ARG A 392 -34.04 40.95 7.69
CA ARG A 392 -32.81 41.61 8.16
C ARG A 392 -31.55 41.00 7.51
N LEU A 393 -30.56 41.84 7.24
CA LEU A 393 -29.23 41.42 6.81
C LEU A 393 -28.43 40.88 8.01
N VAL A 394 -27.94 39.64 7.90
CA VAL A 394 -27.17 38.92 8.93
C VAL A 394 -25.87 38.35 8.37
N LEU A 395 -24.98 37.91 9.27
CA LEU A 395 -23.75 37.18 8.92
C LEU A 395 -23.91 35.68 9.15
N THR A 396 -23.46 34.91 8.18
CA THR A 396 -23.38 33.44 8.15
C THR A 396 -21.94 33.01 7.84
N GLY A 397 -21.55 31.76 8.09
CA GLY A 397 -20.18 31.27 7.91
C GLY A 397 -19.36 31.13 9.19
N TRP A 398 -20.02 30.98 10.35
CA TRP A 398 -19.42 30.91 11.68
C TRP A 398 -18.63 29.63 11.94
N LEU A 399 -18.57 28.68 11.00
CA LEU A 399 -17.70 27.50 11.06
C LEU A 399 -16.22 27.84 11.32
N ASN A 400 -15.76 29.05 10.96
CA ASN A 400 -14.38 29.53 11.22
C ASN A 400 -14.25 30.44 12.44
N GLY A 401 -15.35 30.75 13.13
CA GLY A 401 -15.35 31.67 14.26
C GLY A 401 -14.57 31.16 15.46
N ASP A 402 -14.44 32.01 16.47
CA ASP A 402 -13.65 31.75 17.67
C ASP A 402 -14.28 32.51 18.85
N ASP A 403 -14.43 31.85 20.00
CA ASP A 403 -14.90 32.47 21.24
C ASP A 403 -13.71 32.95 22.10
N ALA A 404 -13.97 33.76 23.13
CA ALA A 404 -12.94 34.41 23.97
C ALA A 404 -11.81 35.13 23.17
N SER A 405 -12.14 35.67 21.99
CA SER A 405 -11.20 36.23 21.01
C SER A 405 -10.47 37.51 21.47
N SER A 406 -9.23 37.68 20.98
CA SER A 406 -8.42 38.87 21.26
C SER A 406 -8.92 40.15 20.55
N PRO A 407 -8.63 41.36 21.07
CA PRO A 407 -8.98 42.62 20.42
C PRO A 407 -8.42 42.80 19.01
N ALA A 408 -7.29 42.15 18.68
CA ALA A 408 -6.73 42.15 17.34
C ALA A 408 -7.58 41.33 16.35
N ASN A 409 -8.17 40.20 16.79
CA ASN A 409 -9.10 39.43 15.96
C ASN A 409 -10.38 40.24 15.68
N VAL A 410 -10.90 40.95 16.69
CA VAL A 410 -12.04 41.88 16.55
C VAL A 410 -11.76 42.98 15.50
N ALA A 411 -10.53 43.52 15.47
CA ALA A 411 -10.14 44.52 14.48
C ALA A 411 -10.03 43.92 13.07
N ILE A 412 -9.45 42.72 12.93
CA ILE A 412 -9.35 41.99 11.65
C ILE A 412 -10.74 41.68 11.08
N ASP A 413 -11.68 41.20 11.90
CA ASP A 413 -13.06 40.94 11.49
C ASP A 413 -13.74 42.19 10.92
N ARG A 414 -13.59 43.34 11.59
CA ARG A 414 -14.13 44.61 11.09
C ARG A 414 -13.50 45.00 9.76
N VAL A 415 -12.20 44.81 9.58
CA VAL A 415 -11.51 45.02 8.29
C VAL A 415 -12.01 44.05 7.22
N GLN A 416 -12.26 42.78 7.56
CA GLN A 416 -12.82 41.80 6.63
C GLN A 416 -14.25 42.16 6.21
N LEU A 417 -15.11 42.60 7.13
CA LEU A 417 -16.46 43.09 6.82
C LEU A 417 -16.40 44.28 5.86
N LEU A 418 -15.58 45.28 6.16
CA LEU A 418 -15.41 46.47 5.31
C LEU A 418 -14.88 46.10 3.91
N ALA A 419 -13.92 45.17 3.83
CA ALA A 419 -13.36 44.69 2.57
C ALA A 419 -14.36 43.88 1.74
N ALA A 420 -15.12 42.97 2.37
CA ALA A 420 -16.15 42.18 1.69
C ALA A 420 -17.31 43.06 1.20
N LEU A 421 -17.72 44.06 1.99
CA LEU A 421 -18.68 45.07 1.55
C LEU A 421 -18.14 45.92 0.40
N SER A 422 -16.85 46.29 0.39
CA SER A 422 -16.30 47.16 -0.68
C SER A 422 -16.24 46.52 -2.06
N CYS A 423 -16.35 45.19 -2.17
CA CYS A 423 -16.55 44.48 -3.44
C CYS A 423 -17.97 44.69 -4.03
N ARG A 424 -18.95 45.09 -3.22
CA ARG A 424 -20.38 45.09 -3.58
C ARG A 424 -21.08 46.44 -3.37
N VAL A 425 -20.51 47.31 -2.53
CA VAL A 425 -21.06 48.60 -2.13
C VAL A 425 -19.96 49.67 -2.17
N GLY A 426 -20.29 50.88 -2.62
CA GLY A 426 -19.33 51.98 -2.74
C GLY A 426 -18.71 52.40 -1.39
N LEU A 427 -17.38 52.55 -1.36
CA LEU A 427 -16.58 52.78 -0.15
C LEU A 427 -17.08 53.92 0.74
N GLY A 428 -17.39 55.09 0.16
CA GLY A 428 -17.90 56.24 0.91
C GLY A 428 -19.24 56.00 1.63
N ARG A 429 -20.09 55.12 1.09
CA ARG A 429 -21.35 54.69 1.74
C ARG A 429 -21.05 53.80 2.96
N ILE A 430 -20.13 52.86 2.80
CA ILE A 430 -19.69 51.93 3.85
C ILE A 430 -19.10 52.70 5.04
N ILE A 431 -18.18 53.64 4.79
CA ILE A 431 -17.52 54.40 5.87
C ILE A 431 -18.53 55.21 6.71
N ARG A 432 -19.53 55.87 6.08
CA ARG A 432 -20.60 56.56 6.84
C ARG A 432 -21.43 55.61 7.70
N CYS A 433 -21.79 54.43 7.18
CA CYS A 433 -22.55 53.44 7.94
C CYS A 433 -21.73 52.89 9.12
N ALA A 434 -20.43 52.64 8.90
CA ALA A 434 -19.51 52.15 9.92
C ALA A 434 -19.21 53.21 11.00
N GLU A 435 -19.18 54.49 10.64
CA GLU A 435 -19.07 55.59 11.61
C GLU A 435 -20.34 55.69 12.48
N ARG A 436 -21.54 55.47 11.90
CA ARG A 436 -22.81 55.43 12.63
C ARG A 436 -22.95 54.23 13.59
N SER A 437 -22.41 53.06 13.23
CA SER A 437 -22.47 51.84 14.05
C SER A 437 -21.34 51.72 15.09
N TRP A 438 -20.09 51.96 14.70
CA TRP A 438 -18.91 51.70 15.55
C TRP A 438 -18.22 52.97 16.08
N GLY A 439 -18.52 54.14 15.51
CA GLY A 439 -17.89 55.41 15.86
C GLY A 439 -16.51 55.64 15.23
N ARG A 440 -16.18 56.91 14.97
CA ARG A 440 -14.96 57.33 14.26
C ARG A 440 -13.65 56.84 14.90
N ALA A 441 -13.56 56.86 16.23
CA ALA A 441 -12.36 56.40 16.96
C ALA A 441 -12.07 54.91 16.71
N ALA A 442 -13.11 54.08 16.58
CA ALA A 442 -12.94 52.66 16.26
C ALA A 442 -12.41 52.46 14.83
N LEU A 443 -12.84 53.27 13.86
CA LEU A 443 -12.38 53.20 12.47
C LEU A 443 -10.91 53.59 12.29
N ILE A 444 -10.46 54.65 12.95
CA ILE A 444 -9.04 55.07 12.94
C ILE A 444 -8.16 53.93 13.48
N GLY A 445 -8.61 53.24 14.53
CA GLY A 445 -7.93 52.06 15.08
C GLY A 445 -7.80 50.87 14.12
N LEU A 446 -8.54 50.83 13.01
CA LEU A 446 -8.45 49.75 12.01
C LEU A 446 -7.33 49.96 10.98
N VAL A 447 -6.86 51.21 10.77
CA VAL A 447 -5.87 51.56 9.71
C VAL A 447 -4.65 50.62 9.68
N PRO A 448 -3.99 50.26 10.81
CA PRO A 448 -2.83 49.37 10.81
C PRO A 448 -3.14 47.95 10.31
N PHE A 449 -4.40 47.50 10.45
CA PHE A 449 -4.87 46.17 10.11
C PHE A 449 -5.36 46.05 8.67
N VAL A 450 -5.52 47.16 7.92
CA VAL A 450 -5.90 47.16 6.50
C VAL A 450 -4.72 46.69 5.64
N GLN A 451 -4.50 45.37 5.59
CA GLN A 451 -3.41 44.73 4.86
C GLN A 451 -3.93 43.58 4.00
N ASN A 452 -3.29 43.31 2.86
CA ASN A 452 -3.74 42.27 1.92
C ASN A 452 -3.58 40.83 2.47
N VAL A 453 -3.06 40.69 3.70
CA VAL A 453 -3.02 39.46 4.49
C VAL A 453 -4.27 39.31 5.38
N ALA A 454 -4.86 40.41 5.85
CA ALA A 454 -6.04 40.40 6.73
C ALA A 454 -7.34 40.09 5.95
N VAL A 455 -7.38 40.43 4.67
CA VAL A 455 -8.55 40.21 3.79
C VAL A 455 -8.66 38.73 3.42
N ALA A 456 -9.88 38.17 3.54
CA ALA A 456 -10.17 36.77 3.23
C ALA A 456 -9.73 36.41 1.80
N ARG A 457 -9.40 35.12 1.56
CA ARG A 457 -8.89 34.68 0.26
C ARG A 457 -9.90 34.92 -0.86
N ASP A 458 -11.15 34.60 -0.61
CA ASP A 458 -12.19 34.58 -1.64
C ASP A 458 -12.57 36.01 -2.05
N THR A 459 -12.64 36.93 -1.07
CA THR A 459 -12.70 38.38 -1.30
C THR A 459 -11.54 38.89 -2.15
N ARG A 460 -10.32 38.34 -1.99
CA ARG A 460 -9.14 38.74 -2.79
C ARG A 460 -9.13 38.20 -4.21
N THR A 461 -9.99 37.24 -4.53
CA THR A 461 -10.17 36.66 -5.89
C THR A 461 -11.44 37.14 -6.58
N ASP A 462 -12.26 37.95 -5.90
CA ASP A 462 -13.44 38.61 -6.47
C ASP A 462 -13.01 39.61 -7.57
N GLU A 463 -13.75 39.67 -8.68
CA GLU A 463 -13.48 40.57 -9.81
C GLU A 463 -13.49 42.06 -9.40
N PHE A 464 -14.27 42.41 -8.39
CA PHE A 464 -14.37 43.77 -7.85
C PHE A 464 -13.26 44.10 -6.82
N TRP A 465 -12.36 43.15 -6.52
CA TRP A 465 -11.24 43.36 -5.61
C TRP A 465 -9.91 43.54 -6.36
N SER A 466 -9.25 44.68 -6.14
CA SER A 466 -7.93 44.96 -6.69
C SER A 466 -6.94 45.45 -5.63
N ARG A 467 -5.65 45.53 -6.03
CA ARG A 467 -4.63 46.22 -5.22
C ARG A 467 -4.94 47.71 -5.04
N GLU A 468 -5.81 48.28 -5.87
CA GLU A 468 -6.30 49.65 -5.73
C GLU A 468 -7.46 49.72 -4.73
N THR A 469 -8.37 48.74 -4.70
CA THR A 469 -9.46 48.67 -3.71
C THR A 469 -8.92 48.68 -2.27
N ILE A 470 -7.87 47.90 -1.98
CA ILE A 470 -7.26 47.92 -0.64
C ILE A 470 -6.47 49.19 -0.34
N LYS A 471 -5.82 49.79 -1.35
CA LYS A 471 -5.17 51.10 -1.21
C LYS A 471 -6.21 52.19 -0.95
N ALA A 472 -7.37 52.15 -1.62
CA ALA A 472 -8.49 53.05 -1.42
C ALA A 472 -9.14 52.86 -0.05
N LEU A 473 -9.38 51.63 0.41
CA LEU A 473 -9.87 51.36 1.76
C LEU A 473 -8.89 51.86 2.84
N ARG A 474 -7.59 51.59 2.66
CA ARG A 474 -6.55 52.11 3.57
C ARG A 474 -6.46 53.63 3.50
N ARG A 475 -6.55 54.23 2.31
CA ARG A 475 -6.55 55.67 2.10
C ARG A 475 -7.76 56.32 2.75
N SER A 476 -9.00 55.88 2.49
CA SER A 476 -10.19 56.50 3.10
C SER A 476 -10.32 56.28 4.61
N LEU A 477 -9.74 55.21 5.16
CA LEU A 477 -9.56 55.10 6.62
C LEU A 477 -8.35 55.93 7.11
N GLY A 478 -7.34 56.11 6.27
CA GLY A 478 -6.15 56.93 6.49
C GLY A 478 -6.35 58.43 6.26
N GLU A 479 -7.43 58.85 5.60
CA GLU A 479 -7.94 60.22 5.46
C GLU A 479 -8.77 60.63 6.69
N LEU A 480 -9.19 59.64 7.49
CA LEU A 480 -9.59 59.87 8.89
C LEU A 480 -8.35 60.06 9.80
N SER A 481 -7.14 59.83 9.26
CA SER A 481 -5.80 59.96 9.85
C SER A 481 -4.98 60.99 9.02
N PRO A 482 -3.69 61.29 9.32
CA PRO A 482 -2.98 62.38 8.62
C PRO A 482 -1.99 62.11 7.44
N ASP A 483 -1.39 60.92 7.20
CA ASP A 483 -0.13 60.78 6.37
C ASP A 483 -0.06 59.54 5.36
N GLU A 484 0.71 59.60 4.22
CA GLU A 484 0.70 58.62 3.07
C GLU A 484 2.06 58.03 2.50
N GLU A 485 2.00 56.85 1.79
CA GLU A 485 2.77 56.36 0.57
C GLU A 485 3.31 54.86 0.50
N GLY A 486 3.35 54.20 -0.70
CA GLY A 486 4.19 52.98 -0.99
C GLY A 486 3.72 51.80 -1.95
N GLY A 487 4.68 51.05 -2.59
CA GLY A 487 4.54 49.76 -3.36
C GLY A 487 5.56 49.58 -4.55
N ALA A 488 5.72 48.49 -5.36
CA ALA A 488 5.43 47.02 -5.34
C ALA A 488 6.08 46.27 -6.59
N ILE A 489 6.36 44.93 -6.60
CA ILE A 489 7.00 44.13 -7.72
C ILE A 489 6.43 42.67 -7.86
N GLU A 490 6.52 41.99 -9.04
CA GLU A 490 6.02 40.60 -9.36
C GLU A 490 6.91 39.79 -10.39
N SER A 491 6.61 38.51 -10.72
CA SER A 491 7.54 37.53 -11.38
C SER A 491 6.95 36.56 -12.47
N VAL A 492 7.76 35.60 -13.01
CA VAL A 492 7.62 34.87 -14.33
C VAL A 492 7.59 33.30 -14.23
N THR A 493 7.20 32.56 -15.30
CA THR A 493 6.94 31.08 -15.36
C THR A 493 7.67 30.28 -16.52
N LEU A 494 7.66 28.91 -16.50
CA LEU A 494 8.35 27.97 -17.46
C LEU A 494 7.66 26.57 -17.65
N SER A 495 8.08 25.71 -18.64
CA SER A 495 7.49 24.37 -19.00
C SER A 495 8.49 23.19 -19.32
N ARG A 496 8.06 21.97 -19.76
CA ARG A 496 8.83 20.67 -19.72
C ARG A 496 8.54 19.56 -20.81
N PHE A 497 9.33 18.45 -20.81
CA PHE A 497 9.43 17.32 -21.81
C PHE A 497 9.30 15.86 -21.21
N ASN A 498 9.34 14.76 -21.99
CA ASN A 498 8.99 13.34 -21.59
C ASN A 498 10.01 12.22 -22.01
N VAL A 499 10.03 11.06 -21.33
CA VAL A 499 11.11 10.03 -21.25
C VAL A 499 10.78 8.63 -21.83
N LYS A 500 9.50 8.30 -22.05
CA LYS A 500 9.02 6.89 -22.14
C LYS A 500 9.60 6.00 -23.25
N SER A 501 10.13 6.54 -24.34
CA SER A 501 10.51 5.75 -25.53
C SER A 501 11.86 5.03 -25.45
N PHE A 502 12.71 5.37 -24.46
CA PHE A 502 14.09 4.87 -24.39
C PHE A 502 14.23 3.44 -23.84
N VAL A 503 13.38 3.05 -22.89
CA VAL A 503 13.56 1.83 -22.08
C VAL A 503 13.29 0.54 -22.86
N THR A 504 12.31 0.55 -23.77
CA THR A 504 11.83 -0.66 -24.46
C THR A 504 12.88 -1.32 -25.36
N LEU A 505 13.82 -0.54 -25.89
CA LEU A 505 14.83 -1.02 -26.85
C LEU A 505 15.94 -1.84 -26.18
N VAL A 506 16.28 -1.52 -24.92
CA VAL A 506 17.44 -2.09 -24.22
C VAL A 506 17.20 -3.54 -23.78
N LEU A 507 15.98 -3.85 -23.31
CA LEU A 507 15.65 -5.16 -22.72
C LEU A 507 15.70 -6.32 -23.71
N LEU A 508 15.40 -6.08 -24.99
CA LEU A 508 15.30 -7.14 -26.01
C LEU A 508 16.68 -7.67 -26.45
N ILE A 509 17.72 -6.82 -26.38
CA ILE A 509 19.08 -7.15 -26.81
C ILE A 509 19.77 -8.09 -25.80
N VAL A 510 19.51 -7.91 -24.51
CA VAL A 510 20.16 -8.68 -23.42
C VAL A 510 19.82 -10.17 -23.48
N ALA A 511 18.56 -10.52 -23.79
CA ALA A 511 18.08 -11.90 -23.76
C ALA A 511 18.75 -12.81 -24.81
N ALA A 512 19.11 -12.27 -25.99
CA ALA A 512 19.70 -13.05 -27.08
C ALA A 512 21.17 -13.43 -26.83
N VAL A 513 21.93 -12.58 -26.14
CA VAL A 513 23.39 -12.75 -25.94
C VAL A 513 23.72 -13.85 -24.92
N VAL A 514 22.87 -14.04 -23.91
CA VAL A 514 23.11 -15.02 -22.82
C VAL A 514 23.01 -16.46 -23.32
N VAL A 515 22.10 -16.76 -24.26
CA VAL A 515 21.87 -18.12 -24.75
C VAL A 515 23.02 -18.62 -25.63
N PHE A 516 23.60 -17.75 -26.46
CA PHE A 516 24.64 -18.13 -27.43
C PHE A 516 26.04 -18.28 -26.84
N THR A 517 26.29 -17.79 -25.62
CA THR A 517 27.65 -17.67 -25.06
C THR A 517 28.09 -18.83 -24.16
N GLN A 518 27.21 -19.77 -23.82
CA GLN A 518 27.46 -20.77 -22.74
C GLN A 518 27.70 -22.23 -23.17
N LEU A 519 27.61 -22.57 -24.47
CA LEU A 519 27.81 -23.95 -24.93
C LEU A 519 29.21 -24.20 -25.50
N LYS A 520 30.02 -25.03 -24.81
CA LYS A 520 31.25 -25.65 -25.32
C LYS A 520 31.06 -27.16 -25.51
N PRO A 521 30.82 -27.65 -26.74
CA PRO A 521 30.48 -29.07 -26.95
C PRO A 521 31.62 -30.07 -26.75
N GLN A 522 32.88 -29.64 -26.88
CA GLN A 522 34.06 -30.52 -26.87
C GLN A 522 34.41 -30.99 -25.45
N ASP A 523 34.50 -30.05 -24.49
CA ASP A 523 34.80 -30.34 -23.08
C ASP A 523 33.85 -31.40 -22.45
N PHE A 524 32.59 -31.43 -22.90
CA PHE A 524 31.59 -32.41 -22.44
C PHE A 524 31.86 -33.84 -22.96
N LEU A 525 32.28 -33.99 -24.22
CA LEU A 525 32.55 -35.30 -24.81
C LEU A 525 33.78 -35.96 -24.18
N ASP A 526 34.83 -35.18 -23.94
CA ASP A 526 36.05 -35.66 -23.29
C ASP A 526 35.78 -36.11 -21.85
N ALA A 527 34.99 -35.32 -21.08
CA ALA A 527 34.62 -35.66 -19.71
C ALA A 527 33.78 -36.95 -19.59
N VAL A 528 32.89 -37.23 -20.55
CA VAL A 528 32.10 -38.48 -20.58
C VAL A 528 32.99 -39.69 -20.90
N SER A 529 33.99 -39.54 -21.77
CA SER A 529 34.89 -40.63 -22.17
C SER A 529 35.84 -41.11 -21.06
N GLN A 530 36.17 -40.24 -20.10
CA GLN A 530 37.11 -40.51 -18.99
C GLN A 530 36.41 -40.89 -17.68
N ALA A 531 35.07 -40.89 -17.64
CA ALA A 531 34.30 -41.13 -16.42
C ALA A 531 34.36 -42.60 -15.97
N ASN A 532 34.48 -42.84 -14.66
CA ASN A 532 34.47 -44.18 -14.07
C ASN A 532 33.10 -44.86 -14.26
N PRO A 533 33.02 -45.97 -15.03
CA PRO A 533 31.74 -46.57 -15.42
C PRO A 533 30.97 -47.16 -14.24
N TRP A 534 31.64 -47.64 -13.19
CA TRP A 534 30.96 -48.19 -12.02
C TRP A 534 30.23 -47.14 -11.21
N MET A 535 30.81 -45.95 -11.10
CA MET A 535 30.21 -44.86 -10.36
C MET A 535 29.11 -44.16 -11.18
N ALA A 536 29.24 -44.11 -12.51
CA ALA A 536 28.15 -43.74 -13.41
C ALA A 536 26.97 -44.73 -13.31
N ALA A 537 27.23 -46.04 -13.25
CA ALA A 537 26.20 -47.05 -13.02
C ALA A 537 25.52 -46.86 -11.64
N LEU A 538 26.27 -46.56 -10.58
CA LEU A 538 25.72 -46.28 -9.26
C LEU A 538 24.84 -45.01 -9.25
N SER A 539 25.27 -43.95 -9.95
CA SER A 539 24.48 -42.73 -10.15
C SER A 539 23.14 -43.03 -10.83
N PHE A 540 23.14 -43.87 -11.86
CA PHE A 540 21.92 -44.32 -12.53
C PHE A 540 21.02 -45.17 -11.61
N LEU A 541 21.60 -46.09 -10.82
CA LEU A 541 20.85 -46.94 -9.88
C LEU A 541 20.17 -46.13 -8.77
N PHE A 542 20.87 -45.20 -8.12
CA PHE A 542 20.25 -44.26 -7.18
C PHE A 542 19.16 -43.43 -7.86
N GLY A 543 19.40 -43.05 -9.12
CA GLY A 543 18.40 -42.39 -9.94
C GLY A 543 17.11 -43.20 -10.10
N VAL A 544 17.19 -44.44 -10.58
CA VAL A 544 16.03 -45.33 -10.73
C VAL A 544 15.35 -45.61 -9.38
N ALA A 545 16.14 -45.79 -8.32
CA ALA A 545 15.63 -45.98 -6.96
C ALA A 545 14.83 -44.77 -6.45
N SER A 546 15.11 -43.55 -6.94
CA SER A 546 14.40 -42.33 -6.51
C SER A 546 12.90 -42.38 -6.86
N TRP A 547 12.48 -43.17 -7.86
CA TRP A 547 11.06 -43.44 -8.15
C TRP A 547 10.36 -44.18 -7.01
N GLY A 548 11.08 -44.93 -6.16
CA GLY A 548 10.54 -45.53 -4.96
C GLY A 548 10.10 -44.50 -3.92
N GLY A 549 10.85 -43.41 -3.78
CA GLY A 549 10.49 -42.29 -2.91
C GLY A 549 9.23 -41.56 -3.39
N SER A 550 9.15 -41.23 -4.68
CA SER A 550 7.96 -40.58 -5.25
C SER A 550 6.74 -41.51 -5.27
N ALA A 551 6.94 -42.82 -5.47
CA ALA A 551 5.91 -43.84 -5.37
C ALA A 551 5.36 -43.98 -3.94
N LEU A 552 6.22 -43.91 -2.92
CA LEU A 552 5.78 -43.88 -1.52
C LEU A 552 4.97 -42.60 -1.23
N ALA A 553 5.41 -41.45 -1.75
CA ALA A 553 4.74 -40.17 -1.57
C ALA A 553 3.33 -40.14 -2.19
N LEU A 554 3.16 -40.62 -3.42
CA LEU A 554 1.85 -40.75 -4.06
C LEU A 554 1.01 -41.86 -3.39
N GLY A 555 1.62 -43.02 -3.14
CA GLY A 555 0.97 -44.19 -2.55
C GLY A 555 0.43 -43.95 -1.14
N ALA A 556 0.98 -43.00 -0.39
CA ALA A 556 0.47 -42.60 0.93
C ALA A 556 -0.99 -42.11 0.88
N PHE A 557 -1.38 -41.41 -0.19
CA PHE A 557 -2.71 -40.81 -0.35
C PHE A 557 -3.74 -41.68 -1.06
N ILE A 558 -3.32 -42.74 -1.76
CA ILE A 558 -4.22 -43.74 -2.37
C ILE A 558 -4.80 -44.65 -1.27
N ASP A 559 -6.07 -45.04 -1.37
CA ASP A 559 -6.74 -45.90 -0.39
C ASP A 559 -6.27 -47.36 -0.51
N ARG A 560 -6.25 -48.08 0.62
CA ARG A 560 -5.54 -49.37 0.73
C ARG A 560 -6.09 -50.45 -0.22
N ASP A 561 -7.38 -50.41 -0.51
CA ASP A 561 -8.11 -51.27 -1.45
C ASP A 561 -7.68 -51.06 -2.91
N ARG A 562 -7.10 -49.91 -3.26
CA ARG A 562 -6.77 -49.52 -4.64
C ARG A 562 -5.27 -49.40 -4.92
N ARG A 563 -4.41 -49.76 -3.95
CA ARG A 563 -2.95 -49.68 -4.10
C ARG A 563 -2.42 -50.84 -4.92
N SER A 564 -1.86 -50.55 -6.09
CA SER A 564 -0.95 -51.47 -6.79
C SER A 564 0.48 -50.91 -6.78
N THR A 565 1.42 -51.61 -6.15
CA THR A 565 2.82 -51.14 -6.03
C THR A 565 3.48 -51.02 -7.39
N ALA A 566 3.24 -51.99 -8.28
CA ALA A 566 3.73 -51.96 -9.66
C ALA A 566 3.12 -50.81 -10.48
N GLY A 567 1.81 -50.56 -10.38
CA GLY A 567 1.16 -49.45 -11.09
C GLY A 567 1.61 -48.07 -10.60
N ILE A 568 1.80 -47.91 -9.28
CA ILE A 568 2.34 -46.66 -8.71
C ILE A 568 3.78 -46.45 -9.19
N LEU A 569 4.68 -47.44 -9.09
CA LEU A 569 6.05 -47.31 -9.60
C LEU A 569 6.10 -47.03 -11.11
N ALA A 570 5.26 -47.72 -11.90
CA ALA A 570 5.15 -47.47 -13.33
C ALA A 570 4.66 -46.04 -13.64
N SER A 571 3.75 -45.47 -12.84
CA SER A 571 3.31 -44.07 -13.01
C SER A 571 4.45 -43.07 -12.77
N GLN A 572 5.36 -43.36 -11.81
CA GLN A 572 6.53 -42.52 -11.56
C GLN A 572 7.55 -42.60 -12.70
N ALA A 573 7.80 -43.81 -13.21
CA ALA A 573 8.65 -44.01 -14.38
C ALA A 573 8.07 -43.35 -15.63
N ALA A 574 6.78 -43.54 -15.91
CA ALA A 574 6.08 -42.91 -17.04
C ALA A 574 6.06 -41.36 -16.94
N GLY A 575 6.07 -40.81 -15.72
CA GLY A 575 6.28 -39.38 -15.48
C GLY A 575 7.57 -38.83 -16.14
N SER A 576 8.67 -39.60 -16.11
CA SER A 576 9.95 -39.21 -16.74
C SER A 576 9.91 -39.11 -18.27
N PHE A 577 8.89 -39.67 -18.95
CA PHE A 577 8.70 -39.45 -20.38
C PHE A 577 8.03 -38.09 -20.66
N THR A 578 7.02 -37.72 -19.86
CA THR A 578 6.24 -36.49 -20.08
C THR A 578 7.00 -35.19 -19.84
N THR A 579 8.13 -35.23 -19.11
CA THR A 579 8.96 -34.04 -18.87
C THR A 579 9.66 -33.49 -20.11
N VAL A 580 9.72 -34.27 -21.21
CA VAL A 580 10.25 -33.82 -22.50
C VAL A 580 9.33 -32.79 -23.17
N SER A 581 8.01 -32.99 -23.06
CA SER A 581 6.99 -32.24 -23.79
C SER A 581 6.22 -31.24 -22.94
N MET A 582 6.30 -31.34 -21.61
CA MET A 582 5.56 -30.48 -20.67
C MET A 582 6.51 -29.69 -19.75
N PRO A 583 6.08 -28.49 -19.28
CA PRO A 583 6.83 -27.73 -18.27
C PRO A 583 7.17 -28.55 -17.02
N ALA A 584 8.26 -28.20 -16.35
CA ALA A 584 8.68 -28.83 -15.11
C ALA A 584 7.52 -28.92 -14.08
N GLY A 585 7.41 -30.07 -13.41
CA GLY A 585 6.31 -30.38 -12.47
C GLY A 585 4.98 -30.80 -13.12
N VAL A 586 4.60 -30.25 -14.28
CA VAL A 586 3.29 -30.51 -14.91
C VAL A 586 3.18 -31.93 -15.47
N GLY A 587 4.21 -32.41 -16.19
CA GLY A 587 4.20 -33.73 -16.83
C GLY A 587 3.94 -34.89 -15.87
N PRO A 588 4.80 -35.11 -14.84
CA PRO A 588 4.62 -36.18 -13.88
C PRO A 588 3.28 -36.10 -13.12
N ALA A 589 2.81 -34.88 -12.84
CA ALA A 589 1.52 -34.67 -12.21
C ALA A 589 0.35 -35.10 -13.11
N PHE A 590 0.44 -34.90 -14.43
CA PHE A 590 -0.56 -35.36 -15.40
C PHE A 590 -0.66 -36.89 -15.44
N VAL A 591 0.46 -37.60 -15.49
CA VAL A 591 0.49 -39.09 -15.49
C VAL A 591 -0.16 -39.63 -14.22
N ASN A 592 0.23 -39.10 -13.06
CA ASN A 592 -0.33 -39.50 -11.77
C ASN A 592 -1.84 -39.20 -11.67
N LEU A 593 -2.30 -38.07 -12.23
CA LEU A 593 -3.72 -37.71 -12.28
C LEU A 593 -4.56 -38.69 -13.14
N GLN A 594 -4.04 -39.13 -14.29
CA GLN A 594 -4.72 -40.11 -15.14
C GLN A 594 -4.75 -41.49 -14.48
N TYR A 595 -3.63 -41.91 -13.86
CA TYR A 595 -3.58 -43.15 -13.07
C TYR A 595 -4.63 -43.16 -11.94
N LEU A 596 -4.76 -42.06 -11.18
CA LEU A 596 -5.81 -41.92 -10.15
C LEU A 596 -7.23 -41.99 -10.73
N ARG A 597 -7.48 -41.40 -11.90
CA ARG A 597 -8.79 -41.51 -12.58
C ARG A 597 -9.10 -42.96 -12.98
N ARG A 598 -8.10 -43.71 -13.48
CA ARG A 598 -8.25 -45.14 -13.83
C ARG A 598 -8.47 -46.02 -12.61
N LEU A 599 -7.91 -45.68 -11.45
CA LEU A 599 -8.26 -46.27 -10.15
C LEU A 599 -9.67 -45.88 -9.62
N GLY A 600 -10.48 -45.18 -10.42
CA GLY A 600 -11.87 -44.85 -10.09
C GLY A 600 -12.04 -43.72 -9.08
N TYR A 601 -11.05 -42.82 -8.95
CA TYR A 601 -11.25 -41.55 -8.22
C TYR A 601 -12.03 -40.55 -9.09
N ARG A 602 -12.97 -39.83 -8.47
CA ARG A 602 -13.64 -38.69 -9.11
C ARG A 602 -12.63 -37.59 -9.44
N ASN A 603 -12.89 -36.79 -10.49
CA ASN A 603 -11.99 -35.71 -10.93
C ASN A 603 -11.59 -34.75 -9.81
N ALA A 604 -12.52 -34.40 -8.91
CA ALA A 604 -12.22 -33.55 -7.76
C ALA A 604 -11.24 -34.22 -6.78
N THR A 605 -11.52 -35.47 -6.38
CA THR A 605 -10.67 -36.21 -5.43
C THR A 605 -9.29 -36.55 -5.99
N ALA A 606 -9.19 -36.89 -7.28
CA ALA A 606 -7.90 -37.13 -7.94
C ALA A 606 -7.04 -35.85 -7.98
N THR A 607 -7.67 -34.70 -8.25
CA THR A 607 -6.99 -33.40 -8.22
C THR A 607 -6.58 -33.03 -6.80
N ALA A 608 -7.43 -33.24 -5.79
CA ALA A 608 -7.11 -32.98 -4.39
C ALA A 608 -5.94 -33.85 -3.87
N ILE A 609 -5.88 -35.13 -4.25
CA ILE A 609 -4.73 -36.00 -3.97
C ILE A 609 -3.44 -35.41 -4.59
N MET A 610 -3.49 -35.00 -5.86
CA MET A 610 -2.33 -34.40 -6.53
C MET A 610 -1.89 -33.07 -5.89
N SER A 611 -2.83 -32.21 -5.52
CA SER A 611 -2.53 -30.98 -4.77
C SER A 611 -1.98 -31.26 -3.38
N ALA A 612 -2.44 -32.29 -2.68
CA ALA A 612 -1.90 -32.71 -1.39
C ALA A 612 -0.47 -33.26 -1.50
N VAL A 613 -0.17 -34.07 -2.53
CA VAL A 613 1.19 -34.55 -2.82
C VAL A 613 2.15 -33.39 -3.09
N LEU A 614 1.73 -32.39 -3.88
CA LEU A 614 2.52 -31.19 -4.17
C LEU A 614 2.67 -30.26 -2.95
N ALA A 615 1.62 -30.14 -2.13
CA ALA A 615 1.69 -29.36 -0.88
C ALA A 615 2.64 -30.00 0.13
N VAL A 616 2.58 -31.33 0.31
CA VAL A 616 3.54 -32.04 1.18
C VAL A 616 4.94 -31.99 0.59
N GLN A 617 5.12 -32.01 -0.74
CA GLN A 617 6.42 -31.76 -1.37
C GLN A 617 6.97 -30.40 -0.93
N ALA A 618 6.20 -29.33 -1.11
CA ALA A 618 6.62 -27.97 -0.75
C ALA A 618 6.90 -27.82 0.74
N ILE A 619 6.04 -28.35 1.61
CA ILE A 619 6.25 -28.37 3.08
C ILE A 619 7.52 -29.15 3.43
N THR A 620 7.76 -30.30 2.81
CA THR A 620 8.97 -31.12 3.06
C THR A 620 10.22 -30.39 2.61
N ILE A 621 10.20 -29.74 1.44
CA ILE A 621 11.34 -28.98 0.92
C ILE A 621 11.62 -27.75 1.80
N VAL A 622 10.61 -26.96 2.16
CA VAL A 622 10.78 -25.79 3.03
C VAL A 622 11.24 -26.20 4.43
N GLY A 623 10.63 -27.24 5.02
CA GLY A 623 11.07 -27.78 6.30
C GLY A 623 12.49 -28.32 6.26
N LEU A 624 12.86 -29.02 5.18
CA LEU A 624 14.22 -29.50 4.96
C LEU A 624 15.21 -28.35 4.85
N LEU A 625 14.90 -27.28 4.09
CA LEU A 625 15.71 -26.06 3.98
C LEU A 625 15.88 -25.34 5.34
N VAL A 626 14.84 -25.29 6.16
CA VAL A 626 14.90 -24.68 7.50
C VAL A 626 15.82 -25.51 8.41
N VAL A 627 15.65 -26.83 8.46
CA VAL A 627 16.53 -27.74 9.22
C VAL A 627 17.98 -27.62 8.72
N ILE A 628 18.18 -27.64 7.41
CA ILE A 628 19.47 -27.43 6.73
C ILE A 628 20.13 -26.12 7.16
N GLY A 629 19.40 -25.00 7.13
CA GLY A 629 19.95 -23.71 7.50
C GLY A 629 20.30 -23.59 8.98
N ILE A 630 19.54 -24.23 9.86
CA ILE A 630 19.83 -24.31 11.30
C ILE A 630 21.12 -25.13 11.55
N PHE A 631 21.31 -26.25 10.86
CA PHE A 631 22.44 -27.17 11.14
C PHE A 631 23.74 -26.87 10.37
N THR A 632 23.74 -26.02 9.34
CA THR A 632 24.91 -25.82 8.46
C THR A 632 25.42 -24.37 8.36
N GLY A 633 24.69 -23.41 8.93
CA GLY A 633 25.22 -22.06 9.21
C GLY A 633 25.35 -21.12 8.00
N ARG A 634 25.81 -19.90 8.28
CA ARG A 634 25.68 -18.70 7.42
C ARG A 634 26.31 -18.77 6.02
N ASN A 635 27.31 -19.61 5.78
CA ASN A 635 28.23 -19.41 4.65
C ASN A 635 27.82 -20.08 3.33
N THR A 636 26.96 -21.11 3.35
CA THR A 636 26.54 -21.82 2.11
C THR A 636 25.25 -21.28 1.51
N LEU A 637 24.38 -20.67 2.31
CA LEU A 637 23.04 -20.24 1.88
C LEU A 637 22.98 -18.81 1.33
N SER A 638 23.85 -17.91 1.80
CA SER A 638 23.80 -16.48 1.47
C SER A 638 24.17 -16.17 0.01
N GLY A 639 25.10 -16.92 -0.58
CA GLY A 639 25.56 -16.70 -1.95
C GLY A 639 24.69 -17.30 -3.06
N MET A 640 23.72 -18.17 -2.72
CA MET A 640 23.01 -18.99 -3.72
C MET A 640 21.62 -18.50 -4.11
N ILE A 641 20.99 -17.60 -3.33
CA ILE A 641 19.64 -17.09 -3.61
C ILE A 641 19.66 -15.58 -3.77
N PRO A 642 19.59 -15.04 -5.02
CA PRO A 642 19.37 -13.62 -5.23
C PRO A 642 17.97 -13.23 -4.73
N THR A 643 17.89 -12.71 -3.49
CA THR A 643 16.64 -12.38 -2.78
C THR A 643 15.68 -11.55 -3.66
N ASN A 644 16.21 -10.59 -4.41
CA ASN A 644 15.41 -9.70 -5.24
C ASN A 644 14.70 -10.43 -6.38
N THR A 645 15.31 -11.47 -6.98
CA THR A 645 14.71 -12.21 -8.10
C THR A 645 13.42 -12.91 -7.71
N LEU A 646 13.36 -13.52 -6.51
CA LEU A 646 12.17 -14.22 -6.03
C LEU A 646 11.03 -13.24 -5.72
N VAL A 647 11.33 -12.09 -5.11
CA VAL A 647 10.33 -11.05 -4.83
C VAL A 647 9.82 -10.41 -6.12
N ILE A 648 10.71 -10.15 -7.09
CA ILE A 648 10.33 -9.65 -8.42
C ILE A 648 9.43 -10.65 -9.15
N ALA A 649 9.75 -11.94 -9.15
CA ALA A 649 8.94 -12.97 -9.81
C ALA A 649 7.53 -13.09 -9.19
N ILE A 650 7.43 -13.10 -7.86
CA ILE A 650 6.14 -13.17 -7.15
C ILE A 650 5.34 -11.87 -7.34
N GLY A 651 5.99 -10.71 -7.27
CA GLY A 651 5.38 -9.43 -7.57
C GLY A 651 4.86 -9.33 -9.01
N LEU A 652 5.59 -9.90 -9.98
CA LEU A 652 5.21 -9.88 -11.39
C LEU A 652 4.01 -10.79 -11.64
N LEU A 653 4.01 -11.99 -11.04
CA LEU A 653 2.86 -12.90 -11.07
C LEU A 653 1.63 -12.25 -10.41
N ALA A 654 1.80 -11.60 -9.26
CA ALA A 654 0.76 -10.84 -8.58
C ALA A 654 0.20 -9.69 -9.43
N PHE A 655 1.08 -8.96 -10.12
CA PHE A 655 0.70 -7.88 -11.04
C PHE A 655 -0.10 -8.42 -12.21
N VAL A 656 0.35 -9.49 -12.86
CA VAL A 656 -0.34 -10.15 -13.99
C VAL A 656 -1.71 -10.68 -13.55
N VAL A 657 -1.81 -11.35 -12.41
CA VAL A 657 -3.09 -11.83 -11.85
C VAL A 657 -4.02 -10.66 -11.55
N SER A 658 -3.52 -9.60 -10.91
CA SER A 658 -4.35 -8.43 -10.55
C SER A 658 -4.82 -7.65 -11.80
N ALA A 659 -3.94 -7.47 -12.80
CA ALA A 659 -4.26 -6.84 -14.07
C ALA A 659 -5.26 -7.67 -14.90
N ALA A 660 -5.09 -9.00 -14.94
CA ALA A 660 -6.04 -9.90 -15.58
C ALA A 660 -7.44 -9.85 -14.95
N MET A 661 -7.58 -9.47 -13.67
CA MET A 661 -8.87 -9.30 -12.98
C MET A 661 -9.57 -7.96 -13.23
N ILE A 662 -8.91 -6.97 -13.85
CA ILE A 662 -9.60 -5.75 -14.34
C ILE A 662 -10.63 -6.14 -15.41
N VAL A 663 -10.26 -7.05 -16.31
CA VAL A 663 -11.10 -7.43 -17.45
C VAL A 663 -12.36 -8.16 -16.94
N PRO A 664 -13.58 -7.69 -17.25
CA PRO A 664 -14.80 -8.22 -16.65
C PRO A 664 -15.12 -9.66 -17.08
N TYR A 665 -14.64 -10.08 -18.25
CA TYR A 665 -14.81 -11.43 -18.79
C TYR A 665 -14.01 -12.49 -18.02
N THR A 666 -12.69 -12.28 -17.89
CA THR A 666 -11.79 -13.12 -17.08
C THR A 666 -12.23 -13.14 -15.61
N ARG A 667 -12.66 -12.00 -15.07
CA ARG A 667 -13.18 -11.90 -13.69
C ARG A 667 -14.41 -12.79 -13.45
N ARG A 668 -15.40 -12.79 -14.36
CA ARG A 668 -16.56 -13.70 -14.26
C ARG A 668 -16.12 -15.16 -14.37
N LEU A 669 -15.28 -15.47 -15.35
CA LEU A 669 -14.74 -16.83 -15.53
C LEU A 669 -14.00 -17.34 -14.28
N VAL A 670 -13.24 -16.48 -13.60
CA VAL A 670 -12.53 -16.86 -12.37
C VAL A 670 -13.46 -16.97 -11.16
N ILE A 671 -14.35 -15.99 -10.92
CA ILE A 671 -15.23 -16.01 -9.74
C ILE A 671 -16.30 -17.10 -9.85
N ASP A 672 -16.94 -17.23 -11.02
CA ASP A 672 -18.10 -18.10 -11.17
C ASP A 672 -17.69 -19.56 -11.42
N ARG A 673 -16.45 -19.80 -11.89
CA ARG A 673 -15.97 -21.14 -12.26
C ARG A 673 -14.74 -21.64 -11.48
N LEU A 674 -13.74 -20.79 -11.19
CA LEU A 674 -12.51 -21.21 -10.49
C LEU A 674 -12.62 -21.12 -8.96
N VAL A 675 -13.20 -20.05 -8.40
CA VAL A 675 -13.26 -19.87 -6.93
C VAL A 675 -14.01 -20.99 -6.20
N PRO A 676 -15.18 -21.50 -6.65
CA PRO A 676 -15.87 -22.61 -5.97
C PRO A 676 -15.06 -23.91 -6.00
N ILE A 677 -14.39 -24.15 -7.14
CA ILE A 677 -13.48 -25.28 -7.35
C ILE A 677 -12.32 -25.20 -6.35
N VAL A 678 -11.63 -24.05 -6.26
CA VAL A 678 -10.50 -23.83 -5.32
C VAL A 678 -10.94 -23.96 -3.86
N LEU A 679 -12.09 -23.41 -3.46
CA LEU A 679 -12.62 -23.56 -2.10
C LEU A 679 -12.93 -25.02 -1.74
N SER A 680 -13.45 -25.81 -2.70
CA SER A 680 -13.68 -27.24 -2.48
C SER A 680 -12.37 -28.02 -2.32
N TYR A 681 -11.33 -27.67 -3.09
CA TYR A 681 -9.99 -28.25 -2.96
C TYR A 681 -9.31 -27.86 -1.66
N ALA A 682 -9.42 -26.60 -1.22
CA ALA A 682 -8.81 -26.14 0.02
C ALA A 682 -9.32 -26.93 1.24
N ARG A 683 -10.64 -27.20 1.30
CA ARG A 683 -11.24 -28.04 2.36
C ARG A 683 -10.72 -29.48 2.32
N GLN A 684 -10.73 -30.12 1.13
CA GLN A 684 -10.21 -31.48 0.96
C GLN A 684 -8.71 -31.59 1.26
N LEU A 685 -7.93 -30.55 0.93
CA LEU A 685 -6.50 -30.51 1.20
C LEU A 685 -6.21 -30.38 2.70
N VAL A 686 -6.96 -29.55 3.44
CA VAL A 686 -6.90 -29.50 4.90
C VAL A 686 -7.24 -30.86 5.51
N GLU A 687 -8.33 -31.50 5.05
CA GLU A 687 -8.76 -32.82 5.52
C GLU A 687 -7.72 -33.94 5.27
N LEU A 688 -7.00 -33.88 4.15
CA LEU A 688 -5.89 -34.79 3.84
C LEU A 688 -4.62 -34.50 4.66
N LEU A 689 -4.29 -33.23 4.90
CA LEU A 689 -3.16 -32.82 5.75
C LEU A 689 -3.42 -33.12 7.24
N SER A 690 -4.68 -33.16 7.68
CA SER A 690 -5.07 -33.57 9.04
C SER A 690 -4.86 -35.06 9.35
N GLN A 691 -4.38 -35.88 8.39
CA GLN A 691 -4.15 -37.31 8.59
C GLN A 691 -2.65 -37.61 8.84
N PRO A 692 -2.17 -37.61 10.10
CA PRO A 692 -0.73 -37.60 10.40
C PRO A 692 0.02 -38.80 9.83
N ARG A 693 -0.60 -39.99 9.81
CA ARG A 693 0.01 -41.21 9.23
C ARG A 693 0.20 -41.16 7.71
N LYS A 694 -0.66 -40.44 6.97
CA LYS A 694 -0.47 -40.24 5.53
C LYS A 694 0.59 -39.17 5.27
N LEU A 695 0.56 -38.09 6.07
CA LEU A 695 1.53 -37.01 6.00
C LEU A 695 2.96 -37.50 6.29
N THR A 696 3.20 -38.27 7.37
CA THR A 696 4.54 -38.80 7.67
C THR A 696 5.06 -39.74 6.58
N ALA A 697 4.22 -40.64 6.07
CA ALA A 697 4.61 -41.53 4.96
C ALA A 697 4.97 -40.74 3.68
N ALA A 698 4.24 -39.67 3.37
CA ALA A 698 4.51 -38.82 2.23
C ALA A 698 5.79 -37.98 2.40
N VAL A 699 6.03 -37.42 3.60
CA VAL A 699 7.28 -36.75 3.96
C VAL A 699 8.47 -37.70 3.82
N CYS A 700 8.38 -38.93 4.35
CA CYS A 700 9.43 -39.94 4.18
C CYS A 700 9.71 -40.28 2.72
N GLY A 701 8.68 -40.38 1.87
CA GLY A 701 8.84 -40.58 0.43
C GLY A 701 9.59 -39.45 -0.26
N TRP A 702 9.24 -38.20 0.06
CA TRP A 702 9.92 -37.02 -0.48
C TRP A 702 11.38 -36.88 0.02
N LEU A 703 11.65 -37.16 1.31
CA LEU A 703 13.00 -37.18 1.85
C LEU A 703 13.85 -38.27 1.17
N LEU A 704 13.32 -39.49 1.02
CA LEU A 704 14.01 -40.59 0.34
C LEU A 704 14.33 -40.26 -1.12
N GLN A 705 13.40 -39.64 -1.84
CA GLN A 705 13.62 -39.21 -3.23
C GLN A 705 14.74 -38.18 -3.33
N ASN A 706 14.74 -37.16 -2.46
CA ASN A 706 15.77 -36.11 -2.46
C ASN A 706 17.15 -36.67 -2.07
N LEU A 707 17.21 -37.54 -1.07
CA LEU A 707 18.43 -38.25 -0.67
C LEU A 707 19.01 -39.06 -1.84
N LEU A 708 18.19 -39.86 -2.53
CA LEU A 708 18.65 -40.68 -3.64
C LEU A 708 19.08 -39.85 -4.86
N LEU A 709 18.45 -38.71 -5.13
CA LEU A 709 18.91 -37.80 -6.19
C LEU A 709 20.21 -37.07 -5.82
N GLY A 710 20.40 -36.69 -4.55
CA GLY A 710 21.67 -36.13 -4.07
C GLY A 710 22.82 -37.14 -4.11
N LEU A 711 22.58 -38.39 -3.71
CA LEU A 711 23.53 -39.50 -3.84
C LEU A 711 23.83 -39.85 -5.31
N SER A 712 22.87 -39.69 -6.21
CA SER A 712 23.07 -39.81 -7.66
C SER A 712 23.99 -38.71 -8.20
N PHE A 713 23.85 -37.46 -7.72
CA PHE A 713 24.78 -36.38 -8.06
C PHE A 713 26.18 -36.60 -7.47
N TRP A 714 26.28 -37.04 -6.22
CA TRP A 714 27.55 -37.44 -5.59
C TRP A 714 28.28 -38.53 -6.36
N ALA A 715 27.58 -39.58 -6.79
CA ALA A 715 28.14 -40.61 -7.65
C ALA A 715 28.59 -40.03 -9.01
N SER A 716 27.91 -39.01 -9.54
CA SER A 716 28.34 -38.32 -10.78
C SER A 716 29.63 -37.51 -10.60
N LEU A 717 29.86 -36.90 -9.43
CA LEU A 717 31.14 -36.25 -9.09
C LEU A 717 32.28 -37.27 -8.88
N MET A 718 31.99 -38.33 -8.13
CA MET A 718 32.94 -39.44 -7.91
C MET A 718 33.30 -40.17 -9.23
N ALA A 719 32.39 -40.21 -10.20
CA ALA A 719 32.67 -40.75 -11.55
C ALA A 719 33.72 -39.92 -12.30
N LEU A 720 33.83 -38.63 -12.01
CA LEU A 720 34.80 -37.70 -12.61
C LEU A 720 36.03 -37.48 -11.70
N GLY A 721 36.26 -38.37 -10.73
CA GLY A 721 37.45 -38.37 -9.87
C GLY A 721 37.45 -37.33 -8.75
N HIS A 722 36.34 -36.61 -8.52
CA HIS A 722 36.25 -35.62 -7.45
C HIS A 722 35.69 -36.24 -6.16
N SER A 723 36.56 -36.45 -5.17
CA SER A 723 36.19 -37.01 -3.87
C SER A 723 35.56 -35.95 -2.96
N ALA A 724 34.29 -36.16 -2.61
CA ALA A 724 33.52 -35.29 -1.72
C ALA A 724 32.63 -36.09 -0.75
N ASN A 725 32.21 -35.45 0.35
CA ASN A 725 31.35 -36.08 1.35
C ASN A 725 29.92 -36.28 0.80
N PRO A 726 29.35 -37.50 0.81
CA PRO A 726 28.02 -37.77 0.25
C PRO A 726 26.89 -36.98 0.92
N LEU A 727 27.01 -36.65 2.22
CA LEU A 727 26.01 -35.87 2.94
C LEU A 727 26.04 -34.40 2.51
N GLU A 728 27.22 -33.83 2.38
CA GLU A 728 27.45 -32.45 1.95
C GLU A 728 27.02 -32.23 0.49
N ILE A 729 27.35 -33.17 -0.41
CA ILE A 729 26.88 -33.10 -1.79
C ILE A 729 25.37 -33.24 -1.88
N THR A 730 24.75 -34.14 -1.09
CA THR A 730 23.29 -34.28 -1.04
C THR A 730 22.62 -32.99 -0.53
N PHE A 731 23.20 -32.35 0.48
CA PHE A 731 22.77 -31.07 1.03
C PHE A 731 22.79 -29.96 -0.04
N ILE A 732 23.94 -29.76 -0.71
CA ILE A 732 24.10 -28.73 -1.73
C ILE A 732 23.16 -29.03 -2.92
N TYR A 733 23.03 -30.30 -3.31
CA TYR A 733 22.10 -30.72 -4.35
C TYR A 733 20.66 -30.33 -4.00
N VAL A 734 20.16 -30.61 -2.79
CA VAL A 734 18.79 -30.27 -2.38
C VAL A 734 18.54 -28.77 -2.45
N LEU A 735 19.45 -27.96 -1.91
CA LEU A 735 19.37 -26.50 -1.95
C LEU A 735 19.32 -25.99 -3.40
N THR A 736 20.26 -26.45 -4.22
CA THR A 736 20.44 -26.00 -5.60
C THR A 736 19.31 -26.46 -6.53
N ASN A 737 18.86 -27.70 -6.38
CA ASN A 737 17.75 -28.27 -7.13
C ASN A 737 16.42 -27.59 -6.77
N THR A 738 16.25 -27.18 -5.50
CA THR A 738 15.08 -26.37 -5.10
C THR A 738 15.07 -25.03 -5.83
N LEU A 739 16.21 -24.34 -5.88
CA LEU A 739 16.36 -23.07 -6.61
C LEU A 739 16.10 -23.23 -8.11
N ALA A 740 16.67 -24.27 -8.73
CA ALA A 740 16.43 -24.58 -10.14
C ALA A 740 14.95 -24.85 -10.43
N SER A 741 14.26 -25.56 -9.54
CA SER A 741 12.84 -25.92 -9.72
C SER A 741 11.88 -24.73 -9.65
N ALA A 742 12.33 -23.58 -9.13
CA ALA A 742 11.55 -22.34 -9.11
C ALA A 742 11.51 -21.63 -10.48
N VAL A 743 12.41 -21.97 -11.41
CA VAL A 743 12.44 -21.39 -12.76
C VAL A 743 11.62 -22.25 -13.71
N PRO A 744 10.52 -21.75 -14.31
CA PRO A 744 9.59 -22.57 -15.09
C PRO A 744 10.07 -22.83 -16.54
N THR A 745 11.18 -23.54 -16.71
CA THR A 745 11.68 -23.98 -18.02
C THR A 745 11.14 -25.37 -18.42
N PRO A 746 10.83 -25.60 -19.72
CA PRO A 746 10.53 -26.95 -20.22
C PRO A 746 11.68 -27.93 -19.96
N GLY A 747 11.39 -29.11 -19.40
CA GLY A 747 12.41 -30.08 -19.00
C GLY A 747 13.42 -29.62 -17.93
N GLY A 748 13.26 -28.42 -17.37
CA GLY A 748 14.24 -27.78 -16.49
C GLY A 748 15.54 -27.34 -17.18
N LEU A 749 15.57 -27.33 -18.52
CA LEU A 749 16.78 -27.11 -19.32
C LEU A 749 17.36 -25.69 -19.13
N GLY A 750 18.68 -25.61 -19.02
CA GLY A 750 19.44 -24.39 -18.73
C GLY A 750 19.40 -24.02 -17.25
N ALA A 751 18.22 -24.00 -16.64
CA ALA A 751 18.04 -23.60 -15.24
C ALA A 751 18.64 -24.60 -14.24
N ILE A 752 18.40 -25.90 -14.42
CA ILE A 752 18.97 -26.93 -13.55
C ILE A 752 20.48 -27.02 -13.76
N GLU A 753 20.93 -26.95 -15.00
CA GLU A 753 22.34 -27.04 -15.36
C GLU A 753 23.15 -25.87 -14.81
N ALA A 754 22.67 -24.62 -14.98
CA ALA A 754 23.30 -23.43 -14.44
C ALA A 754 23.28 -23.41 -12.91
N ALA A 755 22.13 -23.74 -12.29
CA ALA A 755 22.02 -23.76 -10.84
C ALA A 755 23.00 -24.77 -10.23
N LEU A 756 22.97 -26.04 -10.65
CA LEU A 756 23.86 -27.09 -10.12
C LEU A 756 25.34 -26.73 -10.34
N THR A 757 25.70 -26.26 -11.53
CA THR A 757 27.08 -25.84 -11.82
C THR A 757 27.53 -24.71 -10.89
N LEU A 758 26.71 -23.65 -10.73
CA LEU A 758 27.04 -22.50 -9.88
C LEU A 758 27.06 -22.87 -8.39
N GLY A 759 26.06 -23.60 -7.91
CA GLY A 759 25.93 -24.00 -6.50
C GLY A 759 27.09 -24.87 -6.01
N PHE A 760 27.58 -25.80 -6.84
CA PHE A 760 28.78 -26.55 -6.51
C PHE A 760 30.07 -25.75 -6.71
N THR A 761 30.12 -24.82 -7.68
CA THR A 761 31.26 -23.90 -7.84
C THR A 761 31.40 -22.97 -6.62
N SER A 762 30.31 -22.48 -6.04
CA SER A 762 30.33 -21.65 -4.83
C SER A 762 30.83 -22.36 -3.57
N VAL A 763 30.85 -23.70 -3.56
CA VAL A 763 31.42 -24.52 -2.46
C VAL A 763 32.81 -25.09 -2.84
N GLY A 764 33.44 -24.54 -3.88
CA GLY A 764 34.84 -24.82 -4.23
C GLY A 764 35.08 -25.96 -5.22
N VAL A 765 34.02 -26.56 -5.80
CA VAL A 765 34.20 -27.53 -6.90
C VAL A 765 34.64 -26.78 -8.16
N PRO A 766 35.71 -27.18 -8.87
CA PRO A 766 36.12 -26.50 -10.10
C PRO A 766 35.01 -26.51 -11.15
N TYR A 767 34.76 -25.35 -11.79
CA TYR A 767 33.63 -25.16 -12.73
C TYR A 767 33.52 -26.27 -13.78
N ALA A 768 34.64 -26.68 -14.40
CA ALA A 768 34.65 -27.75 -15.41
C ALA A 768 34.17 -29.10 -14.85
N VAL A 769 34.52 -29.42 -13.60
CA VAL A 769 34.07 -30.64 -12.91
C VAL A 769 32.60 -30.52 -12.52
N ALA A 770 32.17 -29.39 -11.94
CA ALA A 770 30.77 -29.15 -11.57
C ALA A 770 29.82 -29.21 -12.78
N PHE A 771 30.21 -28.59 -13.89
CA PHE A 771 29.47 -28.61 -15.15
C PHE A 771 29.39 -30.02 -15.74
N SER A 772 30.52 -30.72 -15.83
CA SER A 772 30.58 -32.09 -16.37
C SER A 772 29.81 -33.08 -15.51
N ALA A 773 29.90 -32.98 -14.18
CA ALA A 773 29.13 -33.80 -13.24
C ALA A 773 27.62 -33.53 -13.37
N THR A 774 27.25 -32.27 -13.59
CA THR A 774 25.85 -31.86 -13.82
C THR A 774 25.31 -32.43 -15.13
N LEU A 775 26.08 -32.38 -16.22
CA LEU A 775 25.67 -32.97 -17.49
C LEU A 775 25.61 -34.51 -17.44
N LEU A 776 26.58 -35.17 -16.78
CA LEU A 776 26.56 -36.61 -16.55
C LEU A 776 25.35 -37.02 -15.68
N PHE A 777 25.10 -36.30 -14.59
CA PHE A 777 23.91 -36.47 -13.76
C PHE A 777 22.65 -36.34 -14.60
N ARG A 778 22.52 -35.33 -15.47
CA ARG A 778 21.35 -35.15 -16.35
C ARG A 778 21.26 -36.24 -17.42
N LEU A 779 22.37 -36.73 -17.97
CA LEU A 779 22.38 -37.87 -18.89
C LEU A 779 21.75 -39.12 -18.23
N LEU A 780 22.15 -39.42 -16.99
CA LEU A 780 21.71 -40.62 -16.26
C LEU A 780 20.32 -40.47 -15.61
N THR A 781 20.00 -39.28 -15.09
CA THR A 781 18.77 -39.05 -14.32
C THR A 781 17.60 -38.48 -15.11
N TYR A 782 17.87 -37.82 -16.23
CA TYR A 782 16.85 -37.27 -17.13
C TYR A 782 16.83 -38.02 -18.45
N TRP A 783 17.90 -37.97 -19.24
CA TRP A 783 17.90 -38.49 -20.61
C TRP A 783 17.69 -40.01 -20.70
N LEU A 784 18.48 -40.79 -19.95
CA LEU A 784 18.41 -42.26 -19.95
C LEU A 784 17.10 -42.80 -19.32
N ARG A 785 16.39 -41.99 -18.53
CA ARG A 785 15.10 -42.37 -17.95
C ARG A 785 13.92 -42.19 -18.91
N ILE A 786 14.03 -41.35 -19.94
CA ILE A 786 12.96 -41.08 -20.91
C ILE A 786 12.53 -42.37 -21.65
N PRO A 787 13.44 -43.20 -22.21
CA PRO A 787 13.06 -44.47 -22.84
C PRO A 787 12.38 -45.46 -21.88
N ILE A 788 12.85 -45.52 -20.63
CA ILE A 788 12.28 -46.39 -19.60
C ILE A 788 10.86 -45.91 -19.22
N GLY A 789 10.66 -44.60 -19.13
CA GLY A 789 9.35 -44.00 -18.95
C GLY A 789 8.40 -44.26 -20.13
N ALA A 790 8.89 -44.24 -21.37
CA ALA A 790 8.09 -44.61 -22.54
C ALA A 790 7.66 -46.09 -22.50
N ALA A 791 8.57 -46.99 -22.09
CA ALA A 791 8.26 -48.40 -21.89
C ALA A 791 7.23 -48.62 -20.76
N ALA A 792 7.39 -47.93 -19.62
CA ALA A 792 6.43 -47.95 -18.52
C ALA A 792 5.06 -47.42 -18.93
N MET A 793 5.00 -46.32 -19.70
CA MET A 793 3.76 -45.76 -20.23
C MET A 793 3.04 -46.73 -21.19
N LYS A 794 3.80 -47.41 -22.07
CA LYS A 794 3.26 -48.46 -22.95
C LYS A 794 2.72 -49.65 -22.14
N TRP A 795 3.43 -50.07 -21.10
CA TRP A 795 2.98 -51.13 -20.19
C TRP A 795 1.69 -50.74 -19.44
N MET A 796 1.62 -49.52 -18.89
CA MET A 796 0.43 -49.02 -18.21
C MET A 796 -0.79 -48.93 -19.14
N ASN A 797 -0.61 -48.44 -20.38
CA ASN A 797 -1.67 -48.42 -21.39
C ASN A 797 -2.17 -49.84 -21.70
N ALA A 798 -1.27 -50.82 -21.86
CA ALA A 798 -1.65 -52.21 -22.11
C ALA A 798 -2.43 -52.87 -20.96
N HIS A 799 -2.24 -52.39 -19.72
CA HIS A 799 -2.95 -52.87 -18.52
C HIS A 799 -4.13 -51.96 -18.12
N GLY A 800 -4.52 -50.98 -18.94
CA GLY A 800 -5.66 -50.07 -18.67
C GLY A 800 -5.43 -49.05 -17.54
N LEU A 801 -4.18 -48.80 -17.16
CA LEU A 801 -3.79 -47.96 -16.02
C LEU A 801 -3.58 -46.47 -16.36
N LEU A 802 -3.74 -46.05 -17.62
CA LEU A 802 -3.70 -44.64 -18.06
C LEU A 802 -4.90 -44.29 -18.94
#